data_AF-A0AAU2BX44-F1
#
_entry.id   AF-A0AAU2BX44-F1
#
_cell.length_a   1.000
_cell.length_b   1.000
_cell.length_c   1.000
_cell.angle_alpha   90.00
_cell.angle_beta   90.00
_cell.angle_gamma   90.00
#
_symmetry.space_group_name_H-M   'P 1'
#
loop_
_entity.id
_entity.type
_entity.pdbx_description
1 polymer ?
#
loop_
_entity_poly.entity_id
_entity_poly.type
_entity_poly.pdbx_seq_one_letter_code
_entity_poly.pdbx_strand_id
1 'polypeptide(L)'
;MPVKVSVIVPVYNPGPYIEDCLASLLRQSLPPDEYEVIFVDDGSTDATPALLDAAAAEDSRIRVVHQENSGWAGKPRNVGIDVSRGEYVMFVDNDDHLGDEALERMYAYGVANDADVVVGKMAGKGRGVPVELFRVNRPHATVDNAPLIDSLTPHKMLRRDFLDRTGLRFPEGRRRLEDHVFVTEAYLRADNVSVLSDYVCYYHVRRDDAANAGFQRFDPVGYFKNLREALDVVERYTEPGPLRDKLFRRWLRVEMVERLRGKRFLGLPEDYRRELFEEIHSVVVERFGPGVAAPLQPTQRVVAALAADGRYDDVVAFAEWEAGVGLAVDPEDVTWQGGVLRIAFAAELTHDGGPMTFPSAGGSPQWPPRDVAGAVRWLGTDTVGRFDRATPDLLLRERASSAQYFQPVDVVRETVPAGDGSQVRLVLRATATIDPATALSGGPAGEGLWDVFVRVGLGGWTKELRLGPAPRHGRPVPPAGVVAGRVVLPYWTDRYASLALDVGHAGRRLGLGRVAAEDVAVADDRLHVVLPLHVPEAADVLLRLTGAKSGGSREVFGTLSPGGRLSAVLPVGDLLGRTWLTTVCLTPDAEGARFHPLPFALHVASDGVLVVPAPQPAGVRRLARRVRRALYRALQSITPRRK
;
A
#
# COMPACT_ATOMS: atom_id res chain seq x y z
N MET A 1 4.51 -1.21 35.97
CA MET A 1 4.58 0.26 35.71
C MET A 1 3.16 0.77 35.45
N PRO A 2 2.85 2.07 35.30
CA PRO A 2 1.52 2.45 34.82
C PRO A 2 1.29 1.88 33.42
N VAL A 3 0.06 1.42 33.14
CA VAL A 3 -0.33 0.97 31.80
C VAL A 3 -0.30 2.18 30.87
N LYS A 4 0.49 2.12 29.80
CA LYS A 4 0.61 3.18 28.79
C LYS A 4 -0.54 3.11 27.78
N VAL A 5 -0.86 1.90 27.32
CA VAL A 5 -1.89 1.69 26.29
C VAL A 5 -2.88 0.58 26.70
N SER A 6 -4.18 0.85 26.58
CA SER A 6 -5.22 -0.18 26.57
C SER A 6 -5.69 -0.40 25.14
N VAL A 7 -5.51 -1.60 24.60
CA VAL A 7 -6.06 -1.98 23.30
C VAL A 7 -7.48 -2.52 23.52
N ILE A 8 -8.47 -1.94 22.85
CA ILE A 8 -9.87 -2.39 22.92
C ILE A 8 -10.24 -3.08 21.61
N VAL A 9 -10.69 -4.33 21.72
CA VAL A 9 -11.12 -5.15 20.59
C VAL A 9 -12.60 -5.53 20.77
N PRO A 10 -13.55 -4.92 20.02
CA PRO A 10 -14.92 -5.39 20.00
C PRO A 10 -15.00 -6.71 19.20
N VAL A 11 -15.58 -7.75 19.80
CA VAL A 11 -15.58 -9.10 19.24
C VAL A 11 -17.00 -9.59 19.01
N TYR A 12 -17.30 -10.01 17.78
CA TYR A 12 -18.47 -10.82 17.47
C TYR A 12 -18.17 -11.77 16.29
N ASN A 13 -18.21 -13.08 16.55
CA ASN A 13 -18.03 -14.16 15.57
C ASN A 13 -16.92 -13.93 14.51
N PRO A 14 -15.66 -13.69 14.91
CA PRO A 14 -14.56 -13.50 13.98
C PRO A 14 -14.12 -14.76 13.24
N GLY A 15 -14.47 -15.96 13.72
CA GLY A 15 -13.92 -17.20 13.17
C GLY A 15 -12.38 -17.19 13.23
N PRO A 16 -11.66 -17.57 12.15
CA PRO A 16 -10.21 -17.74 12.19
C PRO A 16 -9.42 -16.43 12.30
N TYR A 17 -10.02 -15.28 11.99
CA TYR A 17 -9.30 -14.00 11.94
C TYR A 17 -8.86 -13.49 13.33
N ILE A 18 -9.49 -13.98 14.41
CA ILE A 18 -9.12 -13.60 15.77
C ILE A 18 -7.71 -14.03 16.15
N GLU A 19 -7.21 -15.13 15.58
CA GLU A 19 -5.87 -15.65 15.87
C GLU A 19 -4.79 -14.70 15.34
N ASP A 20 -4.95 -14.20 14.11
CA ASP A 20 -4.04 -13.21 13.52
C ASP A 20 -4.07 -11.88 14.30
N CYS A 21 -5.27 -11.44 14.70
CA CYS A 21 -5.46 -10.27 15.54
C CYS A 21 -4.71 -10.42 16.87
N LEU A 22 -5.02 -11.47 17.63
CA LEU A 22 -4.40 -11.78 18.92
C LEU A 22 -2.87 -11.90 18.80
N ALA A 23 -2.38 -12.65 17.81
CA ALA A 23 -0.95 -12.83 17.61
C ALA A 23 -0.23 -11.50 17.33
N SER A 24 -0.84 -10.58 16.58
CA SER A 24 -0.26 -9.25 16.33
C SER A 24 -0.19 -8.38 17.59
N LEU A 25 -1.17 -8.50 18.48
CA LEU A 25 -1.21 -7.75 19.73
C LEU A 25 -0.17 -8.27 20.72
N LEU A 26 0.16 -9.56 20.70
CA LEU A 26 1.17 -10.15 21.59
C LEU A 26 2.61 -9.93 21.10
N ARG A 27 2.82 -9.66 19.80
CA ARG A 27 4.12 -9.36 19.19
C ARG A 27 4.57 -7.90 19.32
N GLN A 28 3.79 -7.05 19.99
CA GLN A 28 4.11 -5.63 20.09
C GLN A 28 5.46 -5.39 20.79
N SER A 29 6.24 -4.45 20.27
CA SER A 29 7.55 -4.05 20.80
C SER A 29 7.45 -3.29 22.12
N LEU A 30 6.29 -2.69 22.41
CA LEU A 30 6.01 -2.09 23.71
C LEU A 30 6.12 -3.15 24.82
N PRO A 31 6.80 -2.90 25.94
CA PRO A 31 6.99 -3.90 26.99
C PRO A 31 5.68 -4.52 27.48
N PRO A 32 5.61 -5.85 27.69
CA PRO A 32 4.39 -6.55 28.11
C PRO A 32 3.70 -5.98 29.35
N ASP A 33 4.42 -5.38 30.29
CA ASP A 33 3.85 -4.81 31.52
C ASP A 33 3.39 -3.34 31.37
N GLU A 34 3.49 -2.78 30.17
CA GLU A 34 3.11 -1.41 29.84
C GLU A 34 1.84 -1.31 28.97
N TYR A 35 1.22 -2.42 28.60
CA TYR A 35 -0.07 -2.41 27.91
C TYR A 35 -0.98 -3.55 28.33
N GLU A 36 -2.28 -3.37 28.08
CA GLU A 36 -3.29 -4.41 28.23
C GLU A 36 -4.10 -4.57 26.94
N VAL A 37 -4.67 -5.75 26.73
CA VAL A 37 -5.57 -6.06 25.63
C VAL A 37 -6.92 -6.46 26.20
N ILE A 38 -7.95 -5.72 25.83
CA ILE A 38 -9.30 -5.86 26.35
C ILE A 38 -10.19 -6.32 25.19
N PHE A 39 -10.47 -7.62 25.15
CA PHE A 39 -11.47 -8.17 24.26
C PHE A 39 -12.85 -8.02 24.89
N VAL A 40 -13.76 -7.35 24.18
CA VAL A 40 -15.15 -7.24 24.61
C VAL A 40 -16.00 -8.10 23.68
N ASP A 41 -16.31 -9.31 24.14
CA ASP A 41 -17.12 -10.28 23.42
C ASP A 41 -18.60 -9.93 23.51
N ASP A 42 -19.15 -9.51 22.37
CA ASP A 42 -20.52 -9.06 22.19
C ASP A 42 -21.47 -10.23 21.88
N GLY A 43 -21.38 -11.28 22.71
CA GLY A 43 -22.22 -12.46 22.63
C GLY A 43 -21.93 -13.35 21.42
N SER A 44 -20.66 -13.67 21.16
CA SER A 44 -20.28 -14.62 20.12
C SER A 44 -20.85 -16.03 20.40
N THR A 45 -21.17 -16.73 19.32
CA THR A 45 -21.78 -18.09 19.35
C THR A 45 -20.87 -19.15 18.73
N ASP A 46 -19.68 -18.76 18.26
CA ASP A 46 -18.64 -19.65 17.76
C ASP A 46 -17.62 -20.02 18.88
N ALA A 47 -16.46 -20.54 18.50
CA ALA A 47 -15.42 -20.95 19.45
C ALA A 47 -14.62 -19.77 20.05
N THR A 48 -14.90 -18.54 19.62
CA THR A 48 -14.12 -17.35 19.99
C THR A 48 -14.07 -17.09 21.50
N PRO A 49 -15.19 -17.15 22.26
CA PRO A 49 -15.15 -16.88 23.70
C PRO A 49 -14.18 -17.81 24.43
N ALA A 50 -14.26 -19.11 24.16
CA ALA A 50 -13.40 -20.11 24.80
C ALA A 50 -11.91 -19.94 24.44
N LEU A 51 -11.62 -19.53 23.20
CA LEU A 51 -10.26 -19.23 22.76
C LEU A 51 -9.68 -18.03 23.51
N LEU A 52 -10.46 -16.96 23.64
CA LEU A 52 -10.04 -15.74 24.35
C LEU A 52 -9.88 -15.98 25.85
N ASP A 53 -10.76 -16.77 26.48
CA ASP A 53 -10.65 -17.15 27.88
C ASP A 53 -9.37 -17.95 28.16
N ALA A 54 -9.03 -18.89 27.26
CA ALA A 54 -7.79 -19.64 27.36
C ALA A 54 -6.56 -18.71 27.22
N ALA A 55 -6.58 -17.78 26.26
CA ALA A 55 -5.50 -16.80 26.09
C ALA A 55 -5.35 -15.90 27.34
N ALA A 56 -6.45 -15.46 27.95
CA ALA A 56 -6.43 -14.67 29.18
C ALA A 56 -5.92 -15.43 30.41
N ALA A 57 -6.10 -16.75 30.44
CA ALA A 57 -5.51 -17.60 31.47
C ALA A 57 -3.99 -17.76 31.31
N GLU A 58 -3.48 -17.69 30.08
CA GLU A 58 -2.05 -17.85 29.76
C GLU A 58 -1.26 -16.53 29.82
N ASP A 59 -1.90 -15.40 29.51
CA ASP A 59 -1.24 -14.10 29.41
C ASP A 59 -1.98 -13.02 30.22
N SER A 60 -1.32 -12.51 31.27
CA SER A 60 -1.90 -11.52 32.19
C SER A 60 -2.21 -10.17 31.57
N ARG A 61 -1.74 -9.90 30.34
CA ARG A 61 -2.09 -8.68 29.59
C ARG A 61 -3.50 -8.73 29.05
N ILE A 62 -4.05 -9.93 28.85
CA ILE A 62 -5.32 -10.13 28.19
C ILE A 62 -6.44 -10.11 29.23
N ARG A 63 -7.50 -9.36 28.92
CA ARG A 63 -8.74 -9.31 29.68
C ARG A 63 -9.90 -9.53 28.73
N VAL A 64 -10.83 -10.39 29.13
CA VAL A 64 -12.04 -10.67 28.36
C VAL A 64 -13.25 -10.17 29.15
N VAL A 65 -14.12 -9.43 28.48
CA VAL A 65 -15.41 -8.96 29.01
C VAL A 65 -16.49 -9.52 28.11
N HIS A 66 -17.35 -10.39 28.65
CA HIS A 66 -18.50 -10.92 27.93
C HIS A 66 -19.75 -10.08 28.22
N GLN A 67 -20.54 -9.83 27.18
CA GLN A 67 -21.85 -9.21 27.29
C GLN A 67 -22.86 -9.89 26.37
N GLU A 68 -24.14 -9.60 26.59
CA GLU A 68 -25.18 -9.95 25.62
C GLU A 68 -25.02 -9.13 24.34
N ASN A 69 -25.25 -9.77 23.19
CA ASN A 69 -25.10 -9.18 21.86
C ASN A 69 -25.90 -7.88 21.72
N SER A 70 -25.17 -6.79 21.54
CA SER A 70 -25.69 -5.43 21.41
C SER A 70 -26.14 -5.08 20.00
N GLY A 71 -25.78 -5.91 19.03
CA GLY A 71 -26.09 -5.79 17.61
C GLY A 71 -25.12 -4.92 16.82
N TRP A 72 -24.14 -4.24 17.45
CA TRP A 72 -23.15 -3.39 16.76
C TRP A 72 -21.90 -3.09 17.60
N ALA A 73 -20.81 -2.64 16.96
CA ALA A 73 -19.52 -2.41 17.64
C ALA A 73 -19.49 -1.22 18.63
N GLY A 74 -20.51 -0.35 18.65
CA GLY A 74 -20.52 0.85 19.49
C GLY A 74 -20.49 0.55 21.00
N LYS A 75 -21.40 -0.31 21.47
CA LYS A 75 -21.47 -0.70 22.89
C LYS A 75 -20.23 -1.45 23.38
N PRO A 76 -19.71 -2.50 22.70
CA PRO A 76 -18.50 -3.17 23.18
C PRO A 76 -17.27 -2.23 23.21
N ARG A 77 -17.17 -1.25 22.29
CA ARG A 77 -16.13 -0.21 22.38
C ARG A 77 -16.29 0.67 23.62
N ASN A 78 -17.51 1.10 23.95
CA ASN A 78 -17.79 1.89 25.15
C ASN A 78 -17.47 1.11 26.44
N VAL A 79 -17.88 -0.16 26.52
CA VAL A 79 -17.53 -1.05 27.65
C VAL A 79 -16.02 -1.17 27.79
N GLY A 80 -15.30 -1.30 26.67
CA GLY A 80 -13.84 -1.29 26.67
C GLY A 80 -13.24 0.01 27.23
N ILE A 81 -13.80 1.17 26.87
CA ILE A 81 -13.35 2.48 27.38
C ILE A 81 -13.49 2.50 28.91
N ASP A 82 -14.65 2.09 29.42
CA ASP A 82 -14.96 2.18 30.85
C ASP A 82 -14.05 1.30 31.72
N VAL A 83 -13.53 0.20 31.18
CA VAL A 83 -12.66 -0.73 31.91
C VAL A 83 -11.16 -0.57 31.61
N SER A 84 -10.81 0.39 30.74
CA SER A 84 -9.43 0.70 30.33
C SER A 84 -8.62 1.40 31.43
N ARG A 85 -7.32 1.09 31.50
CA ARG A 85 -6.39 1.64 32.50
C ARG A 85 -5.24 2.44 31.88
N GLY A 86 -5.05 2.32 30.57
CA GLY A 86 -3.99 2.95 29.81
C GLY A 86 -4.08 4.47 29.82
N GLU A 87 -2.94 5.15 29.76
CA GLU A 87 -2.89 6.58 29.46
C GLU A 87 -3.53 6.89 28.10
N TYR A 88 -3.36 5.97 27.15
CA TYR A 88 -4.01 5.99 25.84
C TYR A 88 -4.85 4.73 25.61
N VAL A 89 -5.85 4.85 24.75
CA VAL A 89 -6.76 3.79 24.29
C VAL A 89 -6.60 3.61 22.78
N MET A 90 -6.39 2.38 22.32
CA MET A 90 -6.29 2.04 20.90
C MET A 90 -7.42 1.09 20.49
N PHE A 91 -8.20 1.43 19.46
CA PHE A 91 -9.24 0.56 18.93
C PHE A 91 -8.73 -0.34 17.80
N VAL A 92 -9.03 -1.64 17.87
CA VAL A 92 -8.68 -2.64 16.84
C VAL A 92 -9.88 -3.52 16.57
N ASP A 93 -10.30 -3.65 15.31
CA ASP A 93 -11.37 -4.58 14.94
C ASP A 93 -10.86 -6.04 14.97
N ASN A 94 -11.74 -6.99 15.31
CA ASN A 94 -11.39 -8.40 15.58
C ASN A 94 -10.90 -9.23 14.36
N ASP A 95 -10.88 -8.63 13.18
CA ASP A 95 -10.40 -9.21 11.93
C ASP A 95 -9.24 -8.44 11.30
N ASP A 96 -8.76 -7.40 11.98
CA ASP A 96 -7.62 -6.59 11.60
C ASP A 96 -6.40 -6.92 12.50
N HIS A 97 -5.23 -6.36 12.18
CA HIS A 97 -4.02 -6.53 12.99
C HIS A 97 -3.15 -5.26 13.02
N LEU A 98 -2.27 -5.18 14.01
CA LEU A 98 -1.32 -4.08 14.15
C LEU A 98 0.06 -4.42 13.57
N GLY A 99 0.83 -3.40 13.19
CA GLY A 99 2.26 -3.53 12.99
C GLY A 99 2.98 -3.76 14.31
N ASP A 100 4.08 -4.51 14.31
CA ASP A 100 4.73 -4.96 15.54
C ASP A 100 5.26 -3.80 16.42
N GLU A 101 5.54 -2.63 15.85
CA GLU A 101 5.97 -1.42 16.60
C GLU A 101 4.86 -0.38 16.75
N ALA A 102 3.61 -0.72 16.40
CA ALA A 102 2.52 0.25 16.34
C ALA A 102 2.24 0.89 17.70
N LEU A 103 2.10 0.10 18.76
CA LEU A 103 1.80 0.63 20.09
C LEU A 103 2.91 1.53 20.61
N GLU A 104 4.17 1.09 20.51
CA GLU A 104 5.33 1.85 20.97
C GLU A 104 5.48 3.17 20.22
N ARG A 105 5.46 3.14 18.88
CA ARG A 105 5.66 4.34 18.06
C ARG A 105 4.51 5.33 18.19
N MET A 106 3.26 4.85 18.20
CA MET A 106 2.10 5.73 18.36
C MET A 106 2.06 6.36 19.75
N TYR A 107 2.35 5.60 20.81
CA TYR A 107 2.42 6.14 22.17
C TYR A 107 3.54 7.20 22.29
N ALA A 108 4.76 6.86 21.86
CA ALA A 108 5.89 7.77 21.91
C ALA A 108 5.62 9.07 21.12
N TYR A 109 5.03 8.96 19.93
CA TYR A 109 4.67 10.12 19.11
C TYR A 109 3.55 10.95 19.76
N GLY A 110 2.57 10.31 20.38
CA GLY A 110 1.47 10.98 21.09
C GLY A 110 1.97 11.78 22.30
N VAL A 111 2.78 11.16 23.15
CA VAL A 111 3.37 11.82 24.33
C VAL A 111 4.30 12.96 23.93
N ALA A 112 5.18 12.75 22.95
CA ALA A 112 6.15 13.75 22.51
C ALA A 112 5.51 15.03 21.93
N ASN A 113 4.28 14.93 21.41
CA ASN A 113 3.57 16.04 20.77
C ASN A 113 2.32 16.47 21.55
N ASP A 114 2.13 15.98 22.76
CA ASP A 114 0.95 16.23 23.59
C ASP A 114 -0.38 16.00 22.85
N ALA A 115 -0.49 14.86 22.16
CA ALA A 115 -1.62 14.56 21.28
C ALA A 115 -2.79 13.94 22.05
N ASP A 116 -4.00 14.45 21.82
CA ASP A 116 -5.24 13.80 22.27
C ASP A 116 -5.63 12.65 21.37
N VAL A 117 -5.33 12.74 20.07
CA VAL A 117 -5.58 11.69 19.08
C VAL A 117 -4.34 11.46 18.24
N VAL A 118 -3.90 10.21 18.11
CA VAL A 118 -2.83 9.79 17.22
C VAL A 118 -3.40 8.90 16.11
N VAL A 119 -3.19 9.33 14.87
CA VAL A 119 -3.58 8.60 13.66
C VAL A 119 -2.35 7.92 13.07
N GLY A 120 -2.27 6.59 13.21
CA GLY A 120 -1.21 5.78 12.61
C GLY A 120 -1.52 5.42 11.16
N LYS A 121 -0.47 5.29 10.33
CA LYS A 121 -0.62 4.89 8.92
C LYS A 121 -1.29 3.54 8.79
N MET A 122 -2.15 3.47 7.79
CA MET A 122 -2.95 2.29 7.50
C MET A 122 -2.49 1.64 6.19
N ALA A 123 -2.53 0.31 6.15
CA ALA A 123 -2.49 -0.48 4.93
C ALA A 123 -3.77 -1.31 4.81
N GLY A 124 -4.19 -1.63 3.59
CA GLY A 124 -5.45 -2.33 3.35
C GLY A 124 -5.29 -3.47 2.35
N LYS A 125 -5.50 -4.70 2.82
CA LYS A 125 -5.52 -5.91 1.99
C LYS A 125 -6.95 -6.15 1.50
N GLY A 126 -7.23 -5.72 0.26
CA GLY A 126 -8.58 -5.81 -0.32
C GLY A 126 -9.57 -4.76 0.21
N ARG A 127 -9.09 -3.79 1.00
CA ARG A 127 -9.85 -2.65 1.55
C ARG A 127 -9.14 -1.35 1.21
N GLY A 128 -9.89 -0.34 0.78
CA GLY A 128 -9.33 1.00 0.54
C GLY A 128 -9.01 1.69 1.87
N VAL A 129 -7.88 2.38 1.93
CA VAL A 129 -7.44 3.17 3.09
C VAL A 129 -7.12 4.61 2.67
N PRO A 130 -7.23 5.61 3.56
CA PRO A 130 -6.88 6.98 3.25
C PRO A 130 -5.38 7.08 2.91
N VAL A 131 -5.03 7.48 1.68
CA VAL A 131 -3.62 7.60 1.26
C VAL A 131 -3.07 9.01 1.37
N GLU A 132 -3.91 10.03 1.14
CA GLU A 132 -3.48 11.44 1.15
C GLU A 132 -3.11 11.91 2.56
N LEU A 133 -3.77 11.38 3.59
CA LEU A 133 -3.46 11.70 4.99
C LEU A 133 -2.03 11.28 5.36
N PHE A 134 -1.59 10.12 4.88
CA PHE A 134 -0.32 9.50 5.26
C PHE A 134 0.85 9.83 4.33
N ARG A 135 0.80 10.96 3.63
CA ARG A 135 1.95 11.44 2.83
C ARG A 135 3.11 11.92 3.70
N VAL A 136 2.82 12.53 4.85
CA VAL A 136 3.82 13.14 5.75
C VAL A 136 3.40 12.99 7.21
N ASN A 137 4.38 12.92 8.11
CA ASN A 137 4.14 13.05 9.55
C ASN A 137 3.59 14.45 9.85
N ARG A 138 2.63 14.55 10.77
CA ARG A 138 2.11 15.83 11.26
C ARG A 138 2.05 15.77 12.79
N PRO A 139 2.98 16.45 13.51
CA PRO A 139 2.94 16.47 14.97
C PRO A 139 1.71 17.24 15.48
N HIS A 140 1.29 18.26 14.72
CA HIS A 140 0.11 19.06 15.00
C HIS A 140 -0.79 19.18 13.78
N ALA A 141 -1.97 18.55 13.85
CA ALA A 141 -2.98 18.55 12.81
C ALA A 141 -4.34 18.95 13.37
N THR A 142 -5.10 19.65 12.53
CA THR A 142 -6.51 19.97 12.75
C THR A 142 -7.29 19.59 11.50
N VAL A 143 -8.62 19.56 11.59
CA VAL A 143 -9.48 19.36 10.42
C VAL A 143 -9.33 20.47 9.37
N ASP A 144 -8.74 21.61 9.74
CA ASP A 144 -8.49 22.72 8.82
C ASP A 144 -7.16 22.59 8.05
N ASN A 145 -6.09 22.11 8.68
CA ASN A 145 -4.78 22.03 8.03
C ASN A 145 -4.41 20.64 7.47
N ALA A 146 -5.21 19.61 7.78
CA ALA A 146 -4.96 18.23 7.35
C ALA A 146 -6.26 17.53 6.91
N PRO A 147 -6.17 16.51 6.03
CA PRO A 147 -7.33 15.75 5.56
C PRO A 147 -7.81 14.71 6.60
N LEU A 148 -7.87 15.09 7.88
CA LEU A 148 -8.29 14.20 8.98
C LEU A 148 -9.67 13.62 8.73
N ILE A 149 -10.59 14.46 8.24
CA ILE A 149 -11.97 14.07 7.98
C ILE A 149 -12.10 13.04 6.86
N ASP A 150 -11.04 12.72 6.11
CA ASP A 150 -11.03 11.63 5.14
C ASP A 150 -10.71 10.26 5.79
N SER A 151 -10.36 10.24 7.08
CA SER A 151 -10.17 9.04 7.90
C SER A 151 -11.08 9.09 9.13
N LEU A 152 -12.30 8.54 9.00
CA LEU A 152 -13.31 8.52 10.07
C LEU A 152 -13.47 7.15 10.76
N THR A 153 -12.59 6.20 10.45
CA THR A 153 -12.59 4.90 11.15
C THR A 153 -12.04 5.06 12.58
N PRO A 154 -12.42 4.22 13.55
CA PRO A 154 -12.04 4.40 14.95
C PRO A 154 -10.61 3.97 15.28
N HIS A 155 -9.89 3.36 14.33
CA HIS A 155 -8.58 2.70 14.48
C HIS A 155 -7.43 3.69 14.73
N LYS A 156 -7.46 4.30 15.90
CA LYS A 156 -6.61 5.41 16.35
C LYS A 156 -6.35 5.25 17.83
N MET A 157 -5.29 5.91 18.29
CA MET A 157 -4.97 5.98 19.69
C MET A 157 -5.50 7.30 20.25
N LEU A 158 -6.31 7.24 21.32
CA LEU A 158 -6.93 8.40 21.95
C LEU A 158 -6.48 8.50 23.41
N ARG A 159 -6.12 9.69 23.87
CA ARG A 159 -5.73 9.90 25.27
C ARG A 159 -6.95 9.65 26.16
N ARG A 160 -6.80 8.84 27.21
CA ARG A 160 -7.91 8.50 28.12
C ARG A 160 -8.44 9.73 28.85
N ASP A 161 -7.56 10.59 29.36
CA ASP A 161 -7.95 11.85 29.98
C ASP A 161 -8.74 12.77 29.03
N PHE A 162 -8.51 12.67 27.71
CA PHE A 162 -9.31 13.37 26.71
C PHE A 162 -10.72 12.77 26.61
N LEU A 163 -10.84 11.45 26.55
CA LEU A 163 -12.13 10.75 26.56
C LEU A 163 -12.94 11.07 27.84
N ASP A 164 -12.28 11.11 28.99
CA ASP A 164 -12.90 11.36 30.29
C ASP A 164 -13.38 12.81 30.41
N ARG A 165 -12.54 13.79 30.08
CA ARG A 165 -12.94 15.21 30.17
C ARG A 165 -14.00 15.61 29.16
N THR A 166 -14.08 14.89 28.04
CA THR A 166 -15.06 15.18 26.98
C THR A 166 -16.36 14.40 27.13
N GLY A 167 -16.34 13.29 27.86
CA GLY A 167 -17.45 12.32 27.91
C GLY A 167 -17.70 11.63 26.57
N LEU A 168 -16.71 11.60 25.67
CA LEU A 168 -16.88 11.08 24.32
C LEU A 168 -17.15 9.56 24.35
N ARG A 169 -18.22 9.14 23.66
CA ARG A 169 -18.66 7.73 23.57
C ARG A 169 -19.22 7.44 22.18
N PHE A 170 -19.14 6.18 21.75
CA PHE A 170 -19.76 5.73 20.52
C PHE A 170 -21.28 5.72 20.65
N PRO A 171 -22.03 6.16 19.62
CA PRO A 171 -23.47 5.92 19.56
C PRO A 171 -23.79 4.42 19.61
N GLU A 172 -24.64 4.01 20.54
CA GLU A 172 -25.01 2.60 20.73
C GLU A 172 -26.24 2.18 19.91
N GLY A 173 -26.40 0.87 19.73
CA GLY A 173 -27.43 0.25 18.91
C GLY A 173 -26.95 0.01 17.47
N ARG A 174 -27.83 -0.57 16.64
CA ARG A 174 -27.54 -0.91 15.24
C ARG A 174 -27.44 0.35 14.37
N ARG A 175 -26.27 0.99 14.37
CA ARG A 175 -26.00 2.28 13.72
C ARG A 175 -24.85 2.14 12.73
N ARG A 176 -25.13 2.31 11.45
CA ARG A 176 -24.08 2.55 10.44
C ARG A 176 -23.47 3.93 10.69
N LEU A 177 -22.16 4.08 10.55
CA LEU A 177 -21.45 5.37 10.70
C LEU A 177 -21.38 5.88 12.15
N GLU A 178 -21.48 4.98 13.14
CA GLU A 178 -21.24 5.31 14.55
C GLU A 178 -19.81 5.83 14.76
N ASP A 179 -18.87 5.33 13.97
CA ASP A 179 -17.48 5.79 13.93
C ASP A 179 -17.35 7.20 13.36
N HIS A 180 -18.13 7.55 12.32
CA HIS A 180 -18.14 8.91 11.79
C HIS A 180 -18.57 9.93 12.85
N VAL A 181 -19.58 9.62 13.66
CA VAL A 181 -20.03 10.48 14.77
C VAL A 181 -18.92 10.63 15.80
N PHE A 182 -18.39 9.51 16.31
CA PHE A 182 -17.35 9.50 17.34
C PHE A 182 -16.07 10.21 16.89
N VAL A 183 -15.55 9.87 15.72
CA VAL A 183 -14.24 10.37 15.25
C VAL A 183 -14.32 11.81 14.78
N THR A 184 -15.43 12.24 14.18
CA THR A 184 -15.63 13.66 13.82
C THR A 184 -15.64 14.52 15.08
N GLU A 185 -16.38 14.09 16.10
CA GLU A 185 -16.42 14.80 17.38
C GLU A 185 -15.04 14.81 18.05
N ALA A 186 -14.32 13.67 18.06
CA ALA A 186 -12.96 13.60 18.56
C ALA A 186 -12.04 14.64 17.91
N TYR A 187 -12.05 14.73 16.58
CA TYR A 187 -11.21 15.69 15.86
C TYR A 187 -11.60 17.16 16.06
N LEU A 188 -12.87 17.46 16.26
CA LEU A 188 -13.34 18.84 16.48
C LEU A 188 -13.10 19.33 17.91
N ARG A 189 -12.94 18.40 18.87
CA ARG A 189 -12.76 18.71 20.29
C ARG A 189 -11.34 18.50 20.80
N ALA A 190 -10.51 17.75 20.08
CA ALA A 190 -9.12 17.50 20.45
C ALA A 190 -8.31 18.81 20.41
N ASP A 191 -7.48 19.02 21.43
CA ASP A 191 -6.52 20.14 21.45
C ASP A 191 -5.43 19.92 20.40
N ASN A 192 -5.02 18.66 20.22
CA ASN A 192 -4.08 18.25 19.20
C ASN A 192 -4.39 16.87 18.61
N VAL A 193 -4.30 16.76 17.27
CA VAL A 193 -4.26 15.49 16.54
C VAL A 193 -2.89 15.32 15.91
N SER A 194 -2.25 14.18 16.13
CA SER A 194 -0.97 13.84 15.50
C SER A 194 -1.16 12.75 14.44
N VAL A 195 -0.47 12.85 13.30
CA VAL A 195 -0.50 11.87 12.22
C VAL A 195 0.89 11.26 12.04
N LEU A 196 0.99 9.95 12.29
CA LEU A 196 2.20 9.16 12.10
C LEU A 196 2.11 8.40 10.77
N SER A 197 2.98 8.75 9.82
CA SER A 197 2.92 8.37 8.40
C SER A 197 4.11 7.56 7.92
N ASP A 198 5.18 7.47 8.71
CA ASP A 198 6.43 6.76 8.36
C ASP A 198 6.44 5.27 8.73
N TYR A 199 5.45 4.82 9.52
CA TYR A 199 5.29 3.41 9.89
C TYR A 199 3.84 2.96 9.78
N VAL A 200 3.61 1.82 9.12
CA VAL A 200 2.27 1.23 9.02
C VAL A 200 1.90 0.65 10.39
N CYS A 201 0.99 1.33 11.06
CA CYS A 201 0.54 0.97 12.40
C CYS A 201 -0.61 -0.03 12.35
N TYR A 202 -1.46 0.05 11.32
CA TYR A 202 -2.73 -0.67 11.28
C TYR A 202 -2.98 -1.33 9.91
N TYR A 203 -3.35 -2.60 9.93
CA TYR A 203 -3.64 -3.38 8.73
C TYR A 203 -5.12 -3.76 8.67
N HIS A 204 -5.80 -3.16 7.70
CA HIS A 204 -7.17 -3.47 7.36
C HIS A 204 -7.27 -4.72 6.49
N VAL A 205 -8.01 -5.72 6.94
CA VAL A 205 -8.21 -6.99 6.25
C VAL A 205 -9.63 -7.08 5.75
N ARG A 206 -9.77 -7.40 4.46
CA ARG A 206 -11.04 -7.89 3.92
C ARG A 206 -11.10 -9.40 4.15
N ARG A 207 -12.11 -9.86 4.88
CA ARG A 207 -12.40 -11.28 5.05
C ARG A 207 -12.76 -11.93 3.71
N ASP A 208 -12.43 -13.20 3.57
CA ASP A 208 -12.68 -13.98 2.35
C ASP A 208 -14.17 -14.20 2.11
N ASP A 209 -14.96 -14.26 3.19
CA ASP A 209 -16.43 -14.34 3.17
C ASP A 209 -17.12 -12.98 2.90
N ALA A 210 -16.35 -11.89 2.88
CA ALA A 210 -16.84 -10.51 2.80
C ALA A 210 -17.89 -10.13 3.87
N ALA A 211 -17.89 -10.83 5.01
CA ALA A 211 -18.83 -10.61 6.12
C ALA A 211 -18.47 -9.40 6.99
N ASN A 212 -17.33 -8.75 6.75
CA ASN A 212 -17.00 -7.46 7.36
C ASN A 212 -18.20 -6.50 7.24
N ALA A 213 -18.56 -5.82 8.32
CA ALA A 213 -19.71 -4.93 8.33
C ALA A 213 -19.69 -3.93 7.16
N GLY A 214 -18.54 -3.33 6.85
CA GLY A 214 -18.39 -2.30 5.81
C GLY A 214 -18.58 -2.76 4.35
N PHE A 215 -18.64 -4.07 4.08
CA PHE A 215 -18.77 -4.61 2.71
C PHE A 215 -20.17 -5.12 2.36
N GLN A 216 -21.04 -5.26 3.34
CA GLN A 216 -22.43 -5.61 3.11
C GLN A 216 -23.19 -4.44 2.47
N ARG A 217 -24.10 -4.74 1.55
CA ARG A 217 -25.05 -3.74 1.05
C ARG A 217 -25.83 -3.18 2.23
N PHE A 218 -25.90 -1.87 2.34
CA PHE A 218 -26.67 -1.20 3.38
C PHE A 218 -28.06 -0.87 2.89
N ASP A 219 -28.98 -0.72 3.83
CA ASP A 219 -30.28 -0.10 3.60
C ASP A 219 -30.09 1.42 3.44
N PRO A 220 -30.41 2.03 2.27
CA PRO A 220 -30.19 3.46 2.05
C PRO A 220 -30.88 4.34 3.08
N VAL A 221 -32.14 4.05 3.41
CA VAL A 221 -32.93 4.86 4.35
C VAL A 221 -32.26 4.93 5.73
N GLY A 222 -31.94 3.77 6.31
CA GLY A 222 -31.24 3.70 7.60
C GLY A 222 -29.84 4.31 7.55
N TYR A 223 -29.13 4.20 6.42
CA TYR A 223 -27.80 4.78 6.25
C TYR A 223 -27.83 6.30 6.24
N PHE A 224 -28.69 6.92 5.44
CA PHE A 224 -28.79 8.37 5.33
C PHE A 224 -29.47 9.01 6.54
N LYS A 225 -30.27 8.25 7.30
CA LYS A 225 -30.66 8.64 8.67
C LYS A 225 -29.44 8.80 9.58
N ASN A 226 -28.58 7.79 9.67
CA ASN A 226 -27.39 7.87 10.54
C ASN A 226 -26.34 8.86 10.01
N LEU A 227 -26.27 9.08 8.69
CA LEU A 227 -25.41 10.09 8.11
C LEU A 227 -25.76 11.50 8.60
N ARG A 228 -27.05 11.82 8.76
CA ARG A 228 -27.49 13.10 9.34
C ARG A 228 -26.95 13.29 10.75
N GLU A 229 -26.90 12.23 11.57
CA GLU A 229 -26.32 12.31 12.93
C GLU A 229 -24.84 12.75 12.89
N ALA A 230 -24.08 12.29 11.89
CA ALA A 230 -22.69 12.74 11.70
C ALA A 230 -22.60 14.21 11.25
N LEU A 231 -23.55 14.68 10.42
CA LEU A 231 -23.63 16.10 10.05
C LEU A 231 -24.04 16.98 11.23
N ASP A 232 -24.93 16.49 12.11
CA ASP A 232 -25.36 17.19 13.31
C ASP A 232 -24.19 17.44 14.27
N VAL A 233 -23.21 16.53 14.35
CA VAL A 233 -21.97 16.74 15.11
C VAL A 233 -21.18 17.92 14.56
N VAL A 234 -21.01 17.98 13.23
CA VAL A 234 -20.28 19.09 12.60
C VAL A 234 -20.99 20.42 12.87
N GLU A 235 -22.33 20.46 12.77
CA GLU A 235 -23.10 21.66 13.07
C GLU A 235 -23.02 22.06 14.54
N ARG A 236 -22.97 21.10 15.46
CA ARG A 236 -22.85 21.36 16.90
C ARG A 236 -21.54 22.06 17.25
N TYR A 237 -20.44 21.70 16.58
CA TYR A 237 -19.08 22.15 16.94
C TYR A 237 -18.46 23.13 15.94
N THR A 238 -19.23 23.63 14.98
CA THR A 238 -18.77 24.66 14.03
C THR A 238 -19.85 25.70 13.84
N GLU A 239 -19.50 26.88 13.33
CA GLU A 239 -20.46 27.88 12.84
C GLU A 239 -20.60 27.81 11.31
N PRO A 240 -21.71 28.32 10.71
CA PRO A 240 -21.81 28.43 9.26
C PRO A 240 -20.62 29.21 8.70
N GLY A 241 -19.91 28.61 7.72
CA GLY A 241 -18.73 29.23 7.12
C GLY A 241 -17.82 28.23 6.41
N PRO A 242 -16.64 28.70 5.94
CA PRO A 242 -15.75 27.89 5.09
C PRO A 242 -15.30 26.56 5.71
N LEU A 243 -15.10 26.52 7.03
CA LEU A 243 -14.72 25.30 7.74
C LEU A 243 -15.86 24.27 7.73
N ARG A 244 -17.07 24.67 8.11
CA ARG A 244 -18.25 23.79 8.09
C ARG A 244 -18.49 23.26 6.68
N ASP A 245 -18.44 24.13 5.67
CA ASP A 245 -18.60 23.74 4.27
C ASP A 245 -17.53 22.73 3.83
N LYS A 246 -16.28 22.91 4.27
CA LYS A 246 -15.20 21.97 3.99
C LYS A 246 -15.45 20.60 4.62
N LEU A 247 -15.96 20.55 5.85
CA LEU A 247 -16.27 19.28 6.53
C LEU A 247 -17.42 18.57 5.82
N PHE A 248 -18.54 19.27 5.59
CA PHE A 248 -19.70 18.78 4.85
C PHE A 248 -19.31 18.21 3.47
N ARG A 249 -18.38 18.86 2.78
CA ARG A 249 -17.89 18.43 1.47
C ARG A 249 -17.38 17.00 1.46
N ARG A 250 -16.81 16.50 2.56
CA ARG A 250 -16.37 15.10 2.64
C ARG A 250 -17.56 14.14 2.51
N TRP A 251 -18.66 14.37 3.22
CA TRP A 251 -19.82 13.48 3.15
C TRP A 251 -20.51 13.59 1.79
N LEU A 252 -20.67 14.82 1.28
CA LEU A 252 -21.19 15.04 -0.07
C LEU A 252 -20.33 14.32 -1.13
N ARG A 253 -19.01 14.40 -1.02
CA ARG A 253 -18.09 13.73 -1.94
C ARG A 253 -18.18 12.21 -1.78
N VAL A 254 -17.81 11.68 -0.62
CA VAL A 254 -17.53 10.25 -0.42
C VAL A 254 -18.81 9.43 -0.26
N GLU A 255 -19.77 9.93 0.50
CA GLU A 255 -20.97 9.16 0.86
C GLU A 255 -22.14 9.35 -0.09
N MET A 256 -22.03 10.30 -1.03
CA MET A 256 -23.08 10.60 -1.99
C MET A 256 -22.51 10.58 -3.41
N VAL A 257 -21.80 11.62 -3.83
CA VAL A 257 -21.33 11.81 -5.20
C VAL A 257 -20.54 10.62 -5.73
N GLU A 258 -19.55 10.10 -5.00
CA GLU A 258 -18.77 8.93 -5.46
C GLU A 258 -19.60 7.63 -5.55
N ARG A 259 -20.77 7.55 -4.90
CA ARG A 259 -21.68 6.38 -4.99
C ARG A 259 -22.57 6.42 -6.23
N LEU A 260 -22.71 7.58 -6.86
CA LEU A 260 -23.52 7.83 -8.05
C LEU A 260 -22.69 7.82 -9.35
N ARG A 261 -21.46 7.27 -9.30
CA ARG A 261 -20.46 7.41 -10.36
C ARG A 261 -19.98 6.10 -10.97
N GLY A 262 -19.70 6.17 -12.28
CA GLY A 262 -19.08 5.14 -13.09
C GLY A 262 -19.66 3.73 -12.95
N LYS A 263 -18.81 2.73 -13.25
CA LYS A 263 -19.18 1.30 -13.30
C LYS A 263 -19.73 0.76 -11.98
N ARG A 264 -19.28 1.30 -10.84
CA ARG A 264 -19.73 0.83 -9.52
C ARG A 264 -21.21 1.15 -9.30
N PHE A 265 -21.63 2.36 -9.66
CA PHE A 265 -23.04 2.73 -9.61
C PHE A 265 -23.85 1.87 -10.59
N LEU A 266 -23.44 1.79 -11.86
CA LEU A 266 -24.15 1.04 -12.91
C LEU A 266 -24.28 -0.46 -12.63
N GLY A 267 -23.37 -1.05 -11.85
CA GLY A 267 -23.44 -2.46 -11.46
C GLY A 267 -24.46 -2.78 -10.35
N LEU A 268 -25.12 -1.76 -9.77
CA LEU A 268 -26.16 -1.94 -8.76
C LEU A 268 -27.52 -2.26 -9.41
N PRO A 269 -28.39 -3.06 -8.75
CA PRO A 269 -29.78 -3.24 -9.18
C PRO A 269 -30.50 -1.90 -9.35
N GLU A 270 -31.34 -1.80 -10.37
CA GLU A 270 -31.97 -0.52 -10.75
C GLU A 270 -32.89 0.05 -9.67
N ASP A 271 -33.69 -0.79 -9.03
CA ASP A 271 -34.52 -0.45 -7.88
C ASP A 271 -33.68 0.15 -6.74
N TYR A 272 -32.57 -0.50 -6.41
CA TYR A 272 -31.64 -0.03 -5.39
C TYR A 272 -30.94 1.29 -5.80
N ARG A 273 -30.60 1.47 -7.09
CA ARG A 273 -30.01 2.72 -7.59
C ARG A 273 -30.96 3.90 -7.41
N ARG A 274 -32.25 3.70 -7.68
CA ARG A 274 -33.28 4.74 -7.52
C ARG A 274 -33.45 5.11 -6.05
N GLU A 275 -33.63 4.12 -5.17
CA GLU A 275 -33.75 4.38 -3.71
C GLU A 275 -32.50 5.08 -3.15
N LEU A 276 -31.31 4.62 -3.54
CA LEU A 276 -30.05 5.27 -3.18
C LEU A 276 -30.01 6.73 -3.65
N PHE A 277 -30.42 6.99 -4.89
CA PHE A 277 -30.44 8.35 -5.44
C PHE A 277 -31.45 9.24 -4.71
N GLU A 278 -32.65 8.74 -4.42
CA GLU A 278 -33.70 9.48 -3.73
C GLU A 278 -33.27 9.90 -2.32
N GLU A 279 -32.66 8.99 -1.56
CA GLU A 279 -32.10 9.31 -0.24
C GLU A 279 -30.95 10.32 -0.33
N ILE A 280 -30.06 10.18 -1.32
CA ILE A 280 -28.99 11.16 -1.56
C ILE A 280 -29.58 12.54 -1.90
N HIS A 281 -30.52 12.60 -2.84
CA HIS A 281 -31.18 13.85 -3.26
C HIS A 281 -31.83 14.54 -2.05
N SER A 282 -32.55 13.79 -1.21
CA SER A 282 -33.17 14.29 0.00
C SER A 282 -32.17 14.99 0.91
N VAL A 283 -31.05 14.33 1.24
CA VAL A 283 -30.05 14.95 2.14
C VAL A 283 -29.32 16.11 1.45
N VAL A 284 -29.03 16.01 0.15
CA VAL A 284 -28.39 17.09 -0.64
C VAL A 284 -29.21 18.38 -0.56
N VAL A 285 -30.51 18.31 -0.83
CA VAL A 285 -31.41 19.47 -0.77
C VAL A 285 -31.61 19.97 0.66
N GLU A 286 -31.67 19.06 1.64
CA GLU A 286 -31.88 19.40 3.04
C GLU A 286 -30.68 20.12 3.68
N ARG A 287 -29.45 19.66 3.43
CA ARG A 287 -28.27 20.02 4.25
C ARG A 287 -27.14 20.70 3.49
N PHE A 288 -27.11 20.66 2.15
CA PHE A 288 -25.92 21.09 1.39
C PHE A 288 -26.18 22.31 0.51
N GLY A 289 -25.61 23.45 0.91
CA GLY A 289 -25.62 24.67 0.12
C GLY A 289 -24.58 24.69 -1.02
N PRO A 290 -24.67 25.65 -1.95
CA PRO A 290 -23.76 25.77 -3.09
C PRO A 290 -22.29 25.96 -2.68
N GLY A 291 -22.02 26.55 -1.50
CA GLY A 291 -20.66 26.70 -0.95
C GLY A 291 -19.95 25.37 -0.65
N VAL A 292 -20.70 24.33 -0.31
CA VAL A 292 -20.14 22.98 -0.10
C VAL A 292 -19.67 22.38 -1.42
N ALA A 293 -20.53 22.45 -2.45
CA ALA A 293 -20.32 21.81 -3.74
C ALA A 293 -19.32 22.57 -4.63
N ALA A 294 -19.23 23.90 -4.52
CA ALA A 294 -18.41 24.71 -5.43
C ALA A 294 -16.92 24.30 -5.50
N PRO A 295 -16.26 23.91 -4.39
CA PRO A 295 -14.86 23.48 -4.43
C PRO A 295 -14.66 21.99 -4.74
N LEU A 296 -15.72 21.22 -5.03
CA LEU A 296 -15.59 19.87 -5.54
C LEU A 296 -14.86 19.86 -6.89
N GLN A 297 -14.32 18.69 -7.26
CA GLN A 297 -13.72 18.53 -8.57
C GLN A 297 -14.79 18.56 -9.67
N PRO A 298 -14.43 18.87 -10.93
CA PRO A 298 -15.41 19.09 -12.01
C PRO A 298 -16.45 17.97 -12.18
N THR A 299 -16.02 16.71 -12.27
CA THR A 299 -16.93 15.56 -12.34
C THR A 299 -17.86 15.47 -11.14
N GLN A 300 -17.32 15.69 -9.94
CA GLN A 300 -18.07 15.66 -8.69
C GLN A 300 -19.11 16.80 -8.62
N ARG A 301 -18.77 17.99 -9.15
CA ARG A 301 -19.70 19.13 -9.24
C ARG A 301 -20.87 18.81 -10.15
N VAL A 302 -20.63 18.18 -11.31
CA VAL A 302 -21.70 17.75 -12.22
C VAL A 302 -22.66 16.82 -11.51
N VAL A 303 -22.14 15.75 -10.89
CA VAL A 303 -22.99 14.76 -10.20
C VAL A 303 -23.72 15.37 -9.00
N ALA A 304 -23.07 16.22 -8.22
CA ALA A 304 -23.71 16.94 -7.11
C ALA A 304 -24.86 17.83 -7.60
N ALA A 305 -24.68 18.55 -8.72
CA ALA A 305 -25.71 19.41 -9.29
C ALA A 305 -26.91 18.58 -9.82
N LEU A 306 -26.65 17.49 -10.54
CA LEU A 306 -27.71 16.60 -11.03
C LEU A 306 -28.47 15.93 -9.87
N ALA A 307 -27.76 15.55 -8.80
CA ALA A 307 -28.38 15.02 -7.59
C ALA A 307 -29.22 16.08 -6.87
N ALA A 308 -28.74 17.32 -6.75
CA ALA A 308 -29.51 18.42 -6.16
C ALA A 308 -30.80 18.74 -6.94
N ASP A 309 -30.75 18.65 -8.27
CA ASP A 309 -31.90 18.91 -9.16
C ASP A 309 -32.85 17.69 -9.32
N GLY A 310 -32.57 16.55 -8.67
CA GLY A 310 -33.41 15.34 -8.75
C GLY A 310 -33.35 14.62 -10.12
N ARG A 311 -32.26 14.80 -10.87
CA ARG A 311 -32.12 14.32 -12.25
C ARG A 311 -31.48 12.93 -12.35
N TYR A 312 -32.19 11.90 -11.88
CA TYR A 312 -31.69 10.52 -11.86
C TYR A 312 -31.20 10.01 -13.22
N ASP A 313 -32.00 10.17 -14.28
CA ASP A 313 -31.66 9.62 -15.61
C ASP A 313 -30.38 10.26 -16.18
N ASP A 314 -30.15 11.55 -15.91
CA ASP A 314 -28.92 12.23 -16.31
C ASP A 314 -27.70 11.76 -15.49
N VAL A 315 -27.88 11.41 -14.21
CA VAL A 315 -26.83 10.78 -13.41
C VAL A 315 -26.44 9.42 -13.98
N VAL A 316 -27.43 8.60 -14.37
CA VAL A 316 -27.18 7.29 -15.02
C VAL A 316 -26.41 7.48 -16.33
N ALA A 317 -26.90 8.35 -17.21
CA ALA A 317 -26.27 8.60 -18.51
C ALA A 317 -24.86 9.23 -18.37
N PHE A 318 -24.64 10.10 -17.37
CA PHE A 318 -23.30 10.61 -17.07
C PHE A 318 -22.37 9.50 -16.55
N ALA A 319 -22.87 8.60 -15.70
CA ALA A 319 -22.09 7.46 -15.21
C ALA A 319 -21.72 6.46 -16.33
N GLU A 320 -22.60 6.28 -17.32
CA GLU A 320 -22.32 5.48 -18.53
C GLU A 320 -21.19 6.10 -19.36
N TRP A 321 -21.25 7.41 -19.62
CA TRP A 321 -20.15 8.11 -20.30
C TRP A 321 -18.84 8.01 -19.51
N GLU A 322 -18.89 8.22 -18.19
CA GLU A 322 -17.73 8.16 -17.31
C GLU A 322 -17.12 6.74 -17.23
N ALA A 323 -17.91 5.69 -17.45
CA ALA A 323 -17.41 4.32 -17.46
C ALA A 323 -16.36 4.05 -18.54
N GLY A 324 -16.34 4.85 -19.61
CA GLY A 324 -15.32 4.83 -20.66
C GLY A 324 -13.97 5.43 -20.23
N VAL A 325 -13.93 6.20 -19.14
CA VAL A 325 -12.69 6.88 -18.69
C VAL A 325 -11.70 5.87 -18.10
N GLY A 326 -10.49 5.86 -18.63
CA GLY A 326 -9.37 5.01 -18.23
C GLY A 326 -8.06 5.80 -18.07
N LEU A 327 -6.96 5.05 -17.99
CA LEU A 327 -5.60 5.57 -17.85
C LEU A 327 -4.67 4.70 -18.69
N ALA A 328 -3.82 5.34 -19.49
CA ALA A 328 -2.67 4.74 -20.14
C ALA A 328 -1.39 5.20 -19.43
N VAL A 329 -0.45 4.29 -19.24
CA VAL A 329 0.85 4.58 -18.62
C VAL A 329 1.93 3.81 -19.38
N ASP A 330 2.91 4.53 -19.90
CA ASP A 330 3.98 3.98 -20.71
C ASP A 330 5.33 4.20 -20.02
N PRO A 331 6.06 3.13 -19.63
CA PRO A 331 7.40 3.27 -19.08
C PRO A 331 8.39 3.75 -20.16
N GLU A 332 9.12 4.82 -19.86
CA GLU A 332 10.10 5.43 -20.74
C GLU A 332 11.54 4.99 -20.42
N ASP A 333 11.95 4.96 -19.16
CA ASP A 333 13.29 4.52 -18.79
C ASP A 333 13.32 4.05 -17.34
N VAL A 334 14.20 3.09 -17.03
CA VAL A 334 14.46 2.64 -15.66
C VAL A 334 15.97 2.51 -15.50
N THR A 335 16.58 3.38 -14.72
CA THR A 335 18.04 3.47 -14.61
C THR A 335 18.49 3.76 -13.18
N TRP A 336 19.66 3.25 -12.82
CA TRP A 336 20.34 3.68 -11.60
C TRP A 336 21.09 4.99 -11.84
N GLN A 337 21.01 5.92 -10.89
CA GLN A 337 21.82 7.12 -10.85
C GLN A 337 22.32 7.33 -9.42
N GLY A 338 23.60 7.03 -9.16
CA GLY A 338 24.13 7.02 -7.79
C GLY A 338 23.36 6.00 -6.93
N GLY A 339 22.95 6.40 -5.71
CA GLY A 339 22.15 5.54 -4.81
C GLY A 339 20.68 5.35 -5.19
N VAL A 340 20.17 6.01 -6.23
CA VAL A 340 18.73 6.05 -6.49
C VAL A 340 18.35 5.41 -7.82
N LEU A 341 17.16 4.81 -7.86
CA LEU A 341 16.55 4.27 -9.07
C LEU A 341 15.62 5.32 -9.67
N ARG A 342 15.90 5.77 -10.90
CA ARG A 342 15.07 6.72 -11.65
C ARG A 342 14.16 5.96 -12.61
N ILE A 343 12.90 6.37 -12.64
CA ILE A 343 11.86 5.78 -13.47
C ILE A 343 11.20 6.90 -14.26
N ALA A 344 11.50 6.98 -15.56
CA ALA A 344 10.80 7.87 -16.48
C ALA A 344 9.57 7.17 -17.05
N PHE A 345 8.45 7.89 -17.18
CA PHE A 345 7.21 7.37 -17.75
C PHE A 345 6.33 8.50 -18.31
N ALA A 346 5.47 8.13 -19.26
CA ALA A 346 4.37 8.98 -19.72
C ALA A 346 3.03 8.44 -19.20
N ALA A 347 2.07 9.33 -18.94
CA ALA A 347 0.73 8.95 -18.52
C ALA A 347 -0.34 9.88 -19.09
N GLU A 348 -1.48 9.30 -19.48
CA GLU A 348 -2.61 10.01 -20.10
C GLU A 348 -3.95 9.41 -19.69
N LEU A 349 -4.95 10.25 -19.46
CA LEU A 349 -6.33 9.75 -19.35
C LEU A 349 -6.81 9.28 -20.72
N THR A 350 -7.59 8.20 -20.73
CA THR A 350 -8.19 7.63 -21.93
C THR A 350 -9.71 7.71 -21.85
N HIS A 351 -10.40 7.71 -22.98
CA HIS A 351 -11.84 7.46 -23.07
C HIS A 351 -12.07 6.39 -24.15
N ASP A 352 -12.76 5.31 -23.78
CA ASP A 352 -13.02 4.15 -24.64
C ASP A 352 -11.76 3.57 -25.33
N GLY A 353 -10.63 3.61 -24.61
CA GLY A 353 -9.34 3.06 -25.05
C GLY A 353 -8.49 4.00 -25.92
N GLY A 354 -9.03 5.15 -26.35
CA GLY A 354 -8.27 6.22 -27.03
C GLY A 354 -7.84 7.34 -26.08
N PRO A 355 -6.88 8.19 -26.45
CA PRO A 355 -6.52 9.38 -25.66
C PRO A 355 -7.75 10.26 -25.40
N MET A 356 -7.96 10.66 -24.15
CA MET A 356 -9.06 11.55 -23.80
C MET A 356 -8.75 12.98 -24.29
N THR A 357 -9.69 13.55 -25.04
CA THR A 357 -9.58 14.91 -25.56
C THR A 357 -10.58 15.85 -24.90
N PHE A 358 -10.23 17.13 -24.90
CA PHE A 358 -10.96 18.22 -24.27
C PHE A 358 -11.01 19.43 -25.22
N PRO A 359 -12.01 20.31 -25.14
CA PRO A 359 -12.09 21.50 -26.00
C PRO A 359 -10.86 22.42 -25.82
N SER A 360 -10.28 22.91 -26.93
CA SER A 360 -9.00 23.66 -26.97
C SER A 360 -9.03 25.11 -26.43
N ALA A 361 -9.88 25.40 -25.45
CA ALA A 361 -10.30 26.73 -25.00
C ALA A 361 -11.21 27.46 -26.03
N GLY A 362 -12.32 28.01 -25.52
CA GLY A 362 -13.37 28.67 -26.30
C GLY A 362 -14.76 28.38 -25.73
N GLY A 363 -15.41 29.40 -25.19
CA GLY A 363 -16.78 29.35 -24.66
C GLY A 363 -16.87 29.15 -23.15
N SER A 364 -17.91 29.75 -22.55
CA SER A 364 -18.34 29.50 -21.17
C SER A 364 -19.58 28.61 -21.22
N PRO A 365 -19.41 27.27 -21.21
CA PRO A 365 -20.56 26.36 -21.21
C PRO A 365 -21.49 26.69 -20.04
N GLN A 366 -22.79 26.63 -20.30
CA GLN A 366 -23.82 26.99 -19.32
C GLN A 366 -23.69 26.14 -18.05
N TRP A 367 -23.77 26.79 -16.89
CA TRP A 367 -23.85 26.16 -15.58
C TRP A 367 -25.14 26.63 -14.86
N PRO A 368 -25.94 25.71 -14.28
CA PRO A 368 -25.80 24.25 -14.30
C PRO A 368 -26.09 23.65 -15.70
N PRO A 369 -25.61 22.43 -15.99
CA PRO A 369 -25.81 21.79 -17.30
C PRO A 369 -27.27 21.39 -17.54
N ARG A 370 -27.80 21.64 -18.75
CA ARG A 370 -29.17 21.28 -19.14
C ARG A 370 -29.38 19.82 -19.51
N ASP A 371 -28.32 19.14 -19.94
CA ASP A 371 -28.29 17.74 -20.36
C ASP A 371 -26.88 17.18 -20.16
N VAL A 372 -26.73 15.87 -20.30
CA VAL A 372 -25.42 15.18 -20.17
C VAL A 372 -24.39 15.71 -21.16
N ALA A 373 -24.79 16.03 -22.38
CA ALA A 373 -23.87 16.58 -23.39
C ALA A 373 -23.29 17.93 -22.97
N GLY A 374 -24.12 18.81 -22.39
CA GLY A 374 -23.72 20.07 -21.79
C GLY A 374 -22.84 19.87 -20.56
N ALA A 375 -23.13 18.87 -19.74
CA ALA A 375 -22.31 18.51 -18.59
C ALA A 375 -20.89 18.06 -19.02
N VAL A 376 -20.78 17.21 -20.04
CA VAL A 376 -19.49 16.76 -20.59
C VAL A 376 -18.70 17.92 -21.21
N ARG A 377 -19.37 18.83 -21.95
CA ARG A 377 -18.72 20.05 -22.47
C ARG A 377 -18.20 20.94 -21.35
N TRP A 378 -19.02 21.19 -20.33
CA TRP A 378 -18.65 22.00 -19.18
C TRP A 378 -17.46 21.40 -18.42
N LEU A 379 -17.53 20.10 -18.14
CA LEU A 379 -16.47 19.32 -17.53
C LEU A 379 -15.17 19.44 -18.34
N GLY A 380 -15.26 19.34 -19.66
CA GLY A 380 -14.10 19.46 -20.53
C GLY A 380 -13.40 20.81 -20.39
N THR A 381 -14.15 21.90 -20.51
CA THR A 381 -13.63 23.27 -20.36
C THR A 381 -13.01 23.52 -18.98
N ASP A 382 -13.69 23.12 -17.89
CA ASP A 382 -13.16 23.30 -16.53
C ASP A 382 -11.91 22.42 -16.30
N THR A 383 -11.86 21.22 -16.87
CA THR A 383 -10.71 20.31 -16.75
C THR A 383 -9.47 20.87 -17.46
N VAL A 384 -9.60 21.47 -18.64
CA VAL A 384 -8.46 22.13 -19.33
C VAL A 384 -7.86 23.23 -18.46
N GLY A 385 -8.70 24.02 -17.80
CA GLY A 385 -8.25 25.06 -16.85
C GLY A 385 -7.54 24.53 -15.61
N ARG A 386 -7.43 23.19 -15.44
CA ARG A 386 -6.78 22.51 -14.32
C ARG A 386 -5.65 21.58 -14.75
N PHE A 387 -5.24 21.61 -16.02
CA PHE A 387 -4.14 20.76 -16.50
C PHE A 387 -2.86 20.97 -15.69
N ASP A 388 -2.57 22.20 -15.27
CA ASP A 388 -1.47 22.57 -14.38
C ASP A 388 -1.49 21.83 -13.03
N ARG A 389 -2.67 21.40 -12.56
CA ARG A 389 -2.87 20.67 -11.30
C ARG A 389 -2.88 19.16 -11.45
N ALA A 390 -2.78 18.63 -12.67
CA ALA A 390 -2.73 17.20 -12.89
C ALA A 390 -1.50 16.59 -12.18
N THR A 391 -1.66 15.44 -11.54
CA THR A 391 -0.60 14.79 -10.75
C THR A 391 -0.39 13.35 -11.23
N PRO A 392 0.81 12.99 -11.73
CA PRO A 392 1.20 11.61 -11.98
C PRO A 392 2.04 11.08 -10.79
N ASP A 393 1.38 10.72 -9.70
CA ASP A 393 2.07 10.12 -8.55
C ASP A 393 2.65 8.74 -8.93
N LEU A 394 3.86 8.44 -8.44
CA LEU A 394 4.37 7.07 -8.42
C LEU A 394 4.24 6.49 -7.01
N LEU A 395 3.60 5.32 -6.91
CA LEU A 395 3.42 4.58 -5.65
C LEU A 395 4.18 3.26 -5.69
N LEU A 396 4.97 3.02 -4.64
CA LEU A 396 5.45 1.69 -4.30
C LEU A 396 4.43 1.02 -3.39
N ARG A 397 3.95 -0.15 -3.81
CA ARG A 397 3.02 -0.97 -3.03
C ARG A 397 3.65 -2.31 -2.68
N GLU A 398 3.79 -2.59 -1.39
CA GLU A 398 4.28 -3.88 -0.94
C GLU A 398 3.24 -4.98 -1.24
N ARG A 399 3.66 -6.10 -1.82
CA ARG A 399 2.74 -7.15 -2.22
C ARG A 399 2.17 -7.94 -1.04
N ALA A 400 2.95 -8.13 0.03
CA ALA A 400 2.53 -8.89 1.20
C ALA A 400 1.44 -8.17 2.00
N SER A 401 1.70 -6.89 2.30
CA SER A 401 0.88 -6.09 3.22
C SER A 401 -0.04 -5.09 2.55
N SER A 402 0.17 -4.81 1.24
CA SER A 402 -0.49 -3.73 0.51
C SER A 402 -0.20 -2.32 1.03
N ALA A 403 0.83 -2.17 1.88
CA ALA A 403 1.35 -0.87 2.32
C ALA A 403 1.84 -0.05 1.11
N GLN A 404 1.62 1.26 1.15
CA GLN A 404 1.83 2.14 0.00
C GLN A 404 2.67 3.36 0.38
N TYR A 405 3.58 3.73 -0.50
CA TYR A 405 4.52 4.83 -0.29
C TYR A 405 4.69 5.63 -1.57
N PHE A 406 4.37 6.92 -1.49
CA PHE A 406 4.57 7.87 -2.58
C PHE A 406 6.06 8.14 -2.76
N GLN A 407 6.49 8.19 -4.01
CA GLN A 407 7.86 8.50 -4.38
C GLN A 407 7.92 9.92 -4.96
N PRO A 408 9.02 10.67 -4.78
CA PRO A 408 9.21 11.96 -5.43
C PRO A 408 9.08 11.86 -6.95
N VAL A 409 8.38 12.81 -7.57
CA VAL A 409 8.15 12.86 -9.02
C VAL A 409 8.36 14.27 -9.56
N ASP A 410 9.24 14.40 -10.54
CA ASP A 410 9.32 15.58 -11.41
C ASP A 410 8.41 15.37 -12.61
N VAL A 411 7.64 16.38 -13.01
CA VAL A 411 6.63 16.25 -14.07
C VAL A 411 6.59 17.46 -15.00
N VAL A 412 6.55 17.16 -16.29
CA VAL A 412 6.22 18.08 -17.38
C VAL A 412 4.79 17.78 -17.86
N ARG A 413 3.99 18.83 -18.01
CA ARG A 413 2.58 18.75 -18.40
C ARG A 413 2.44 19.37 -19.79
N GLU A 414 2.19 18.54 -20.79
CA GLU A 414 2.13 18.95 -22.19
C GLU A 414 0.67 18.99 -22.65
N THR A 415 0.19 20.17 -23.04
CA THR A 415 -1.09 20.32 -23.74
C THR A 415 -0.85 20.10 -25.22
N VAL A 416 -1.33 18.97 -25.75
CA VAL A 416 -1.09 18.57 -27.14
C VAL A 416 -2.36 18.75 -27.97
N PRO A 417 -2.32 19.47 -29.11
CA PRO A 417 -3.45 19.56 -30.03
C PRO A 417 -3.92 18.19 -30.51
N ALA A 418 -5.22 18.03 -30.67
CA ALA A 418 -5.86 16.82 -31.18
C ALA A 418 -6.89 17.17 -32.26
N GLY A 419 -7.12 16.22 -33.19
CA GLY A 419 -8.04 16.43 -34.31
C GLY A 419 -7.58 17.56 -35.24
N ASP A 420 -8.49 18.48 -35.56
CA ASP A 420 -8.26 19.68 -36.37
C ASP A 420 -7.69 20.87 -35.57
N GLY A 421 -7.34 20.66 -34.30
CA GLY A 421 -6.87 21.70 -33.39
C GLY A 421 -7.96 22.32 -32.51
N SER A 422 -9.23 21.96 -32.70
CA SER A 422 -10.35 22.35 -31.80
C SER A 422 -10.38 21.58 -30.47
N GLN A 423 -9.55 20.56 -30.35
CA GLN A 423 -9.40 19.73 -29.16
C GLN A 423 -7.95 19.68 -28.71
N VAL A 424 -7.74 19.42 -27.42
CA VAL A 424 -6.44 19.19 -26.79
C VAL A 424 -6.50 17.95 -25.91
N ARG A 425 -5.36 17.30 -25.71
CA ARG A 425 -5.17 16.26 -24.69
C ARG A 425 -4.02 16.64 -23.77
N LEU A 426 -4.01 16.09 -22.56
CA LEU A 426 -2.93 16.29 -21.60
C LEU A 426 -2.01 15.07 -21.59
N VAL A 427 -0.74 15.28 -21.90
CA VAL A 427 0.33 14.29 -21.73
C VAL A 427 1.14 14.65 -20.49
N LEU A 428 1.24 13.71 -19.55
CA LEU A 428 2.08 13.84 -18.36
C LEU A 428 3.38 13.07 -18.59
N ARG A 429 4.51 13.77 -18.71
CA ARG A 429 5.83 13.14 -18.73
C ARG A 429 6.48 13.32 -17.38
N ALA A 430 6.85 12.22 -16.75
CA ALA A 430 7.28 12.23 -15.36
C ALA A 430 8.56 11.42 -15.18
N THR A 431 9.39 11.83 -14.23
CA THR A 431 10.49 11.03 -13.70
C THR A 431 10.36 10.91 -12.20
N ALA A 432 10.10 9.69 -11.75
CA ALA A 432 10.09 9.35 -10.34
C ALA A 432 11.47 8.92 -9.85
N THR A 433 11.75 9.16 -8.58
CA THR A 433 12.99 8.73 -7.92
C THR A 433 12.66 7.82 -6.75
N ILE A 434 13.26 6.63 -6.73
CA ILE A 434 13.17 5.67 -5.62
C ILE A 434 14.54 5.57 -4.98
N ASP A 435 14.64 6.00 -3.73
CA ASP A 435 15.83 5.83 -2.92
C ASP A 435 15.62 4.67 -1.93
N PRO A 436 16.29 3.51 -2.09
CA PRO A 436 16.17 2.38 -1.17
C PRO A 436 16.47 2.71 0.30
N ALA A 437 17.20 3.79 0.60
CA ALA A 437 17.48 4.22 1.97
C ALA A 437 16.30 4.97 2.62
N THR A 438 15.41 5.57 1.82
CA THR A 438 14.36 6.48 2.31
C THR A 438 12.96 6.24 1.71
N ALA A 439 12.81 5.20 0.88
CA ALA A 439 11.59 4.90 0.11
C ALA A 439 10.32 4.72 0.95
N LEU A 440 10.45 4.39 2.24
CA LEU A 440 9.32 4.21 3.17
C LEU A 440 9.09 5.48 3.99
N SER A 441 8.80 6.60 3.33
CA SER A 441 8.52 7.90 3.99
C SER A 441 9.65 8.37 4.90
N GLY A 442 10.90 8.19 4.46
CA GLY A 442 12.12 8.54 5.21
C GLY A 442 12.85 7.33 5.79
N GLY A 443 12.18 6.16 5.88
CA GLY A 443 12.80 4.90 6.25
C GLY A 443 13.27 4.06 5.06
N PRO A 444 14.17 3.08 5.27
CA PRO A 444 14.67 2.23 4.21
C PRO A 444 13.60 1.27 3.69
N ALA A 445 13.71 0.89 2.42
CA ALA A 445 12.87 -0.14 1.82
C ALA A 445 12.95 -1.44 2.63
N GLY A 446 11.79 -1.96 3.03
CA GLY A 446 11.67 -3.26 3.68
C GLY A 446 11.97 -4.40 2.72
N GLU A 447 12.44 -5.53 3.25
CA GLU A 447 12.59 -6.72 2.43
C GLU A 447 11.23 -7.18 1.91
N GLY A 448 11.15 -7.52 0.63
CA GLY A 448 9.92 -8.03 0.05
C GLY A 448 9.81 -7.79 -1.44
N LEU A 449 8.60 -8.03 -1.95
CA LEU A 449 8.23 -7.75 -3.34
C LEU A 449 7.35 -6.51 -3.38
N TRP A 450 7.72 -5.58 -4.25
CA TRP A 450 7.09 -4.28 -4.38
C TRP A 450 6.59 -4.09 -5.81
N ASP A 451 5.33 -3.72 -5.96
CA ASP A 451 4.73 -3.39 -7.25
C ASP A 451 4.78 -1.87 -7.45
N VAL A 452 5.11 -1.43 -8.68
CA VAL A 452 5.16 -0.01 -9.05
C VAL A 452 3.85 0.40 -9.72
N PHE A 453 3.17 1.38 -9.14
CA PHE A 453 1.92 1.94 -9.67
C PHE A 453 2.10 3.41 -10.04
N VAL A 454 1.39 3.84 -11.08
CA VAL A 454 1.20 5.24 -11.43
C VAL A 454 -0.25 5.60 -11.17
N ARG A 455 -0.46 6.70 -10.44
CA ARG A 455 -1.78 7.24 -10.10
C ARG A 455 -1.91 8.63 -10.68
N VAL A 456 -2.92 8.84 -11.51
CA VAL A 456 -3.22 10.12 -12.14
C VAL A 456 -4.50 10.73 -11.58
N GLY A 457 -4.37 11.95 -11.04
CA GLY A 457 -5.48 12.78 -10.59
C GLY A 457 -5.72 13.97 -11.52
N LEU A 458 -6.93 14.09 -12.08
CA LEU A 458 -7.37 15.25 -12.88
C LEU A 458 -8.90 15.27 -12.98
N GLY A 459 -9.54 16.45 -12.94
CA GLY A 459 -10.97 16.61 -13.22
C GLY A 459 -11.91 15.89 -12.23
N GLY A 460 -11.39 15.37 -11.11
CA GLY A 460 -12.12 14.52 -10.17
C GLY A 460 -12.15 13.04 -10.53
N TRP A 461 -11.38 12.65 -11.54
CA TRP A 461 -10.94 11.28 -11.73
C TRP A 461 -9.65 11.04 -10.95
N THR A 462 -9.57 9.86 -10.36
CA THR A 462 -8.34 9.29 -9.86
C THR A 462 -8.24 7.90 -10.45
N LYS A 463 -7.28 7.69 -11.34
CA LYS A 463 -7.03 6.40 -11.98
C LYS A 463 -5.67 5.91 -11.55
N GLU A 464 -5.56 4.61 -11.36
CA GLU A 464 -4.32 3.95 -10.94
C GLU A 464 -4.08 2.76 -11.85
N LEU A 465 -2.85 2.59 -12.30
CA LEU A 465 -2.42 1.46 -13.11
C LEU A 465 -1.01 1.02 -12.69
N ARG A 466 -0.73 -0.28 -12.78
CA ARG A 466 0.66 -0.77 -12.66
C ARG A 466 1.49 -0.21 -13.81
N LEU A 467 2.71 0.22 -13.53
CA LEU A 467 3.60 0.75 -14.57
C LEU A 467 4.01 -0.37 -15.54
N GLY A 468 3.48 -0.33 -16.76
CA GLY A 468 3.68 -1.33 -17.81
C GLY A 468 2.47 -1.42 -18.76
N PRO A 469 2.47 -2.36 -19.72
CA PRO A 469 3.45 -3.43 -19.91
C PRO A 469 4.82 -2.95 -20.38
N ALA A 470 5.85 -3.77 -20.21
CA ALA A 470 7.19 -3.51 -20.72
C ALA A 470 7.12 -3.25 -22.22
N PRO A 471 7.90 -2.29 -22.75
CA PRO A 471 7.88 -1.98 -24.18
C PRO A 471 8.21 -3.24 -25.00
N ARG A 472 7.46 -3.48 -26.09
CA ARG A 472 7.64 -4.64 -26.99
C ARG A 472 9.06 -4.73 -27.58
N HIS A 473 9.82 -3.63 -27.57
CA HIS A 473 11.20 -3.54 -28.07
C HIS A 473 12.18 -3.19 -26.95
N GLY A 474 12.53 -4.19 -26.14
CA GLY A 474 13.90 -4.35 -25.62
C GLY A 474 14.45 -3.25 -24.72
N ARG A 475 13.67 -2.55 -23.90
CA ARG A 475 14.24 -1.77 -22.79
C ARG A 475 14.62 -2.71 -21.64
N PRO A 476 15.91 -2.98 -21.40
CA PRO A 476 16.31 -3.79 -20.26
C PRO A 476 16.03 -3.02 -18.98
N VAL A 477 15.51 -3.69 -17.96
CA VAL A 477 15.63 -3.22 -16.58
C VAL A 477 17.11 -3.22 -16.19
N PRO A 478 17.56 -2.26 -15.38
CA PRO A 478 18.96 -2.18 -15.00
C PRO A 478 19.33 -3.38 -14.11
N PRO A 479 20.64 -3.68 -13.93
CA PRO A 479 21.07 -4.74 -13.04
C PRO A 479 20.60 -4.50 -11.60
N ALA A 480 20.66 -5.53 -10.76
CA ALA A 480 20.42 -5.37 -9.34
C ALA A 480 21.41 -4.37 -8.73
N GLY A 481 20.92 -3.50 -7.86
CA GLY A 481 21.73 -2.57 -7.07
C GLY A 481 22.08 -3.15 -5.71
N VAL A 482 23.32 -2.95 -5.25
CA VAL A 482 23.70 -3.07 -3.84
C VAL A 482 23.80 -1.65 -3.30
N VAL A 483 22.76 -1.21 -2.59
CA VAL A 483 22.56 0.19 -2.18
C VAL A 483 22.03 0.21 -0.76
N ALA A 484 22.60 1.07 0.10
CA ALA A 484 22.15 1.24 1.50
C ALA A 484 22.02 -0.11 2.26
N GLY A 485 23.03 -0.97 2.09
CA GLY A 485 23.08 -2.30 2.72
C GLY A 485 22.00 -3.27 2.21
N ARG A 486 21.41 -3.03 1.03
CA ARG A 486 20.33 -3.84 0.46
C ARG A 486 20.62 -4.24 -0.97
N VAL A 487 20.13 -5.42 -1.34
CA VAL A 487 20.06 -5.85 -2.73
C VAL A 487 18.68 -5.49 -3.29
N VAL A 488 18.64 -4.62 -4.29
CA VAL A 488 17.40 -4.16 -4.95
C VAL A 488 17.43 -4.56 -6.42
N LEU A 489 16.51 -5.43 -6.81
CA LEU A 489 16.36 -5.90 -8.18
C LEU A 489 15.08 -5.31 -8.82
N PRO A 490 15.19 -4.34 -9.73
CA PRO A 490 14.09 -3.98 -10.61
C PRO A 490 13.87 -5.07 -11.67
N TYR A 491 12.61 -5.45 -11.91
CA TYR A 491 12.27 -6.47 -12.89
C TYR A 491 10.89 -6.26 -13.52
N TRP A 492 10.69 -6.82 -14.71
CA TRP A 492 9.37 -6.93 -15.35
C TRP A 492 8.70 -8.25 -14.91
N THR A 493 7.45 -8.17 -14.46
CA THR A 493 6.68 -9.36 -14.05
C THR A 493 6.32 -10.27 -15.23
N ASP A 494 6.36 -11.59 -15.04
CA ASP A 494 6.21 -12.55 -16.14
C ASP A 494 4.83 -12.50 -16.82
N ARG A 495 3.75 -12.27 -16.05
CA ARG A 495 2.36 -12.34 -16.54
C ARG A 495 1.90 -11.06 -17.24
N TYR A 496 2.29 -9.91 -16.71
CA TYR A 496 1.74 -8.61 -17.12
C TYR A 496 2.79 -7.66 -17.68
N ALA A 497 4.06 -8.04 -17.63
CA ALA A 497 5.19 -7.19 -17.97
C ALA A 497 5.17 -5.84 -17.21
N SER A 498 4.61 -5.79 -16.00
CA SER A 498 4.62 -4.59 -15.15
C SER A 498 5.92 -4.51 -14.35
N LEU A 499 6.41 -3.30 -14.10
CA LEU A 499 7.59 -3.06 -13.28
C LEU A 499 7.32 -3.41 -11.82
N ALA A 500 8.26 -4.11 -11.22
CA ALA A 500 8.28 -4.46 -9.81
C ALA A 500 9.71 -4.42 -9.28
N LEU A 501 9.86 -4.29 -7.96
CA LEU A 501 11.13 -4.39 -7.26
C LEU A 501 11.13 -5.62 -6.35
N ASP A 502 12.27 -6.29 -6.28
CA ASP A 502 12.57 -7.30 -5.27
C ASP A 502 13.67 -6.74 -4.38
N VAL A 503 13.39 -6.58 -3.09
CA VAL A 503 14.31 -6.07 -2.08
C VAL A 503 14.66 -7.23 -1.14
N GLY A 504 15.94 -7.61 -1.08
CA GLY A 504 16.47 -8.66 -0.19
C GLY A 504 16.12 -10.11 -0.56
N HIS A 505 15.14 -10.35 -1.44
CA HIS A 505 14.68 -11.70 -1.80
C HIS A 505 15.30 -12.25 -3.09
N ALA A 506 15.97 -11.39 -3.87
CA ALA A 506 16.45 -11.69 -5.21
C ALA A 506 17.58 -12.74 -5.21
N GLY A 507 17.21 -14.01 -5.43
CA GLY A 507 18.13 -15.13 -5.59
C GLY A 507 18.82 -15.20 -6.97
N ARG A 508 18.44 -16.18 -7.80
CA ARG A 508 19.09 -16.47 -9.10
C ARG A 508 18.96 -15.38 -10.18
N ARG A 509 18.16 -14.34 -9.92
CA ARG A 509 17.86 -13.26 -10.87
C ARG A 509 18.85 -12.09 -10.82
N LEU A 510 19.82 -12.12 -9.91
CA LEU A 510 20.87 -11.09 -9.79
C LEU A 510 21.85 -11.04 -10.97
N GLY A 511 21.76 -11.97 -11.93
CA GLY A 511 22.66 -11.99 -13.09
C GLY A 511 24.08 -12.49 -12.79
N LEU A 512 24.41 -12.89 -11.56
CA LEU A 512 25.73 -13.39 -11.16
C LEU A 512 26.21 -14.60 -11.97
N GLY A 513 25.31 -15.39 -12.55
CA GLY A 513 25.67 -16.48 -13.46
C GLY A 513 26.26 -16.04 -14.80
N ARG A 514 26.27 -14.73 -15.11
CA ARG A 514 26.86 -14.15 -16.32
C ARG A 514 28.34 -13.77 -16.16
N VAL A 515 28.89 -13.84 -14.94
CA VAL A 515 30.32 -13.58 -14.69
C VAL A 515 31.15 -14.55 -15.54
N ALA A 516 31.96 -13.99 -16.43
CA ALA A 516 32.84 -14.72 -17.33
C ALA A 516 34.22 -14.94 -16.70
N ALA A 517 35.05 -15.78 -17.33
CA ALA A 517 36.41 -16.05 -16.84
C ALA A 517 37.29 -14.78 -16.84
N GLU A 518 37.07 -13.87 -17.79
CA GLU A 518 37.77 -12.58 -17.90
C GLU A 518 37.41 -11.59 -16.78
N ASP A 519 36.26 -11.77 -16.12
CA ASP A 519 35.83 -10.94 -14.99
C ASP A 519 36.52 -11.35 -13.68
N VAL A 520 37.28 -12.45 -13.66
CA VAL A 520 37.88 -13.03 -12.45
C VAL A 520 39.40 -13.05 -12.57
N ALA A 521 40.08 -12.47 -11.60
CA ALA A 521 41.53 -12.52 -11.49
C ALA A 521 41.96 -12.87 -10.07
N VAL A 522 43.09 -13.56 -9.92
CA VAL A 522 43.76 -13.74 -8.63
C VAL A 522 45.20 -13.27 -8.77
N ALA A 523 45.61 -12.35 -7.92
CA ALA A 523 46.97 -11.82 -7.86
C ALA A 523 47.35 -11.56 -6.41
N ASP A 524 48.56 -11.94 -6.00
CA ASP A 524 49.08 -11.76 -4.63
C ASP A 524 48.10 -12.21 -3.54
N ASP A 525 47.61 -13.45 -3.66
CA ASP A 525 46.61 -14.07 -2.77
C ASP A 525 45.28 -13.30 -2.66
N ARG A 526 45.00 -12.38 -3.59
CA ARG A 526 43.78 -11.57 -3.61
C ARG A 526 42.90 -11.92 -4.79
N LEU A 527 41.64 -12.25 -4.52
CA LEU A 527 40.61 -12.47 -5.52
C LEU A 527 40.00 -11.13 -5.94
N HIS A 528 39.93 -10.89 -7.24
CA HIS A 528 39.21 -9.80 -7.87
C HIS A 528 38.11 -10.34 -8.78
N VAL A 529 36.88 -9.83 -8.64
CA VAL A 529 35.73 -10.21 -9.47
C VAL A 529 34.94 -8.99 -9.89
N VAL A 530 34.64 -8.85 -11.17
CA VAL A 530 33.65 -7.87 -11.65
C VAL A 530 32.27 -8.52 -11.67
N LEU A 531 31.37 -8.07 -10.80
CA LEU A 531 29.99 -8.54 -10.72
C LEU A 531 29.08 -7.63 -11.54
N PRO A 532 28.06 -8.17 -12.25
CA PRO A 532 27.11 -7.39 -13.04
C PRO A 532 26.05 -6.73 -12.15
N LEU A 533 26.50 -5.90 -11.21
CA LEU A 533 25.69 -5.22 -10.20
C LEU A 533 25.93 -3.72 -10.27
N HIS A 534 24.90 -2.94 -9.98
CA HIS A 534 25.05 -1.51 -9.71
C HIS A 534 25.51 -1.32 -8.27
N VAL A 535 26.64 -0.66 -8.07
CA VAL A 535 27.23 -0.42 -6.75
C VAL A 535 27.70 1.04 -6.73
N PRO A 536 26.98 1.96 -6.06
CA PRO A 536 27.35 3.37 -6.04
C PRO A 536 28.42 3.69 -5.00
N GLU A 537 28.48 2.91 -3.92
CA GLU A 537 29.37 3.10 -2.77
C GLU A 537 29.95 1.75 -2.34
N ALA A 538 31.11 1.78 -1.68
CA ALA A 538 31.73 0.54 -1.20
C ALA A 538 30.86 -0.13 -0.12
N ALA A 539 30.73 -1.45 -0.20
CA ALA A 539 29.99 -2.27 0.75
C ALA A 539 30.79 -3.50 1.16
N ASP A 540 30.60 -3.94 2.40
CA ASP A 540 31.18 -5.20 2.88
C ASP A 540 30.44 -6.39 2.27
N VAL A 541 31.20 -7.41 1.91
CA VAL A 541 30.68 -8.67 1.40
C VAL A 541 31.37 -9.84 2.07
N LEU A 542 30.68 -10.98 2.10
CA LEU A 542 31.21 -12.20 2.68
C LEU A 542 31.26 -13.29 1.62
N LEU A 543 32.45 -13.78 1.31
CA LEU A 543 32.62 -14.96 0.49
C LEU A 543 32.55 -16.20 1.35
N ARG A 544 31.83 -17.22 0.90
CA ARG A 544 31.89 -18.57 1.47
C ARG A 544 32.46 -19.53 0.44
N LEU A 545 33.61 -20.09 0.78
CA LEU A 545 34.35 -21.09 0.04
C LEU A 545 34.01 -22.47 0.59
N THR A 546 33.40 -23.34 -0.21
CA THR A 546 33.00 -24.69 0.23
C THR A 546 33.75 -25.76 -0.54
N GLY A 547 34.45 -26.65 0.18
CA GLY A 547 35.26 -27.70 -0.44
C GLY A 547 34.40 -28.68 -1.23
N ALA A 548 34.66 -28.81 -2.54
CA ALA A 548 33.81 -29.55 -3.48
C ALA A 548 33.66 -31.06 -3.17
N LYS A 549 34.55 -31.65 -2.35
CA LYS A 549 34.57 -33.10 -2.02
C LYS A 549 34.59 -33.42 -0.52
N SER A 550 34.92 -32.48 0.35
CA SER A 550 35.31 -32.77 1.76
C SER A 550 34.52 -32.01 2.83
N GLY A 551 33.42 -31.33 2.48
CA GLY A 551 32.45 -30.78 3.45
C GLY A 551 32.88 -29.56 4.28
N GLY A 552 34.14 -29.12 4.22
CA GLY A 552 34.62 -27.94 4.94
C GLY A 552 34.26 -26.61 4.25
N SER A 553 33.91 -25.59 5.03
CA SER A 553 33.70 -24.22 4.56
C SER A 553 34.68 -23.23 5.21
N ARG A 554 34.99 -22.16 4.48
CA ARG A 554 35.74 -20.99 4.95
C ARG A 554 35.01 -19.73 4.53
N GLU A 555 34.93 -18.77 5.44
CA GLU A 555 34.34 -17.48 5.16
C GLU A 555 35.43 -16.41 5.12
N VAL A 556 35.35 -15.53 4.13
CA VAL A 556 36.38 -14.53 3.83
C VAL A 556 35.67 -13.20 3.59
N PHE A 557 35.96 -12.21 4.41
CA PHE A 557 35.47 -10.86 4.21
C PHE A 557 36.14 -10.23 2.97
N GLY A 558 35.35 -9.46 2.24
CA GLY A 558 35.81 -8.69 1.10
C GLY A 558 35.06 -7.38 1.00
N THR A 559 35.46 -6.57 0.03
CA THR A 559 34.84 -5.29 -0.27
C THR A 559 34.30 -5.32 -1.69
N LEU A 560 33.06 -4.88 -1.86
CA LEU A 560 32.43 -4.62 -3.14
C LEU A 560 32.44 -3.10 -3.38
N SER A 561 33.29 -2.67 -4.31
CA SER A 561 33.52 -1.27 -4.64
C SER A 561 32.74 -0.83 -5.90
N PRO A 562 32.66 0.49 -6.18
CA PRO A 562 31.88 0.99 -7.30
C PRO A 562 32.20 0.33 -8.65
N GLY A 563 31.14 0.12 -9.44
CA GLY A 563 31.22 -0.67 -10.68
C GLY A 563 31.23 -2.19 -10.46
N GLY A 564 30.75 -2.66 -9.29
CA GLY A 564 30.57 -4.09 -9.02
C GLY A 564 31.88 -4.84 -8.76
N ARG A 565 32.95 -4.16 -8.34
CA ARG A 565 34.29 -4.75 -8.21
C ARG A 565 34.49 -5.33 -6.81
N LEU A 566 34.39 -6.65 -6.71
CA LEU A 566 34.66 -7.42 -5.51
C LEU A 566 36.16 -7.65 -5.34
N SER A 567 36.67 -7.48 -4.12
CA SER A 567 38.05 -7.79 -3.74
C SER A 567 38.08 -8.50 -2.38
N ALA A 568 38.81 -9.62 -2.26
CA ALA A 568 38.96 -10.36 -1.00
C ALA A 568 40.35 -11.01 -0.89
N VAL A 569 40.95 -10.97 0.29
CA VAL A 569 42.24 -11.64 0.58
C VAL A 569 41.98 -13.10 0.92
N LEU A 570 42.50 -14.02 0.11
CA LEU A 570 42.29 -15.46 0.27
C LEU A 570 43.26 -16.03 1.33
N PRO A 571 42.79 -16.86 2.28
CA PRO A 571 43.66 -17.58 3.19
C PRO A 571 44.29 -18.80 2.49
N VAL A 572 45.18 -18.55 1.52
CA VAL A 572 45.68 -19.58 0.57
C VAL A 572 46.23 -20.81 1.28
N GLY A 573 46.95 -20.64 2.40
CA GLY A 573 47.48 -21.74 3.21
C GLY A 573 46.41 -22.72 3.69
N ASP A 574 45.23 -22.23 4.07
CA ASP A 574 44.10 -23.04 4.56
C ASP A 574 43.36 -23.77 3.44
N LEU A 575 43.57 -23.35 2.20
CA LEU A 575 42.81 -23.78 1.02
C LEU A 575 43.59 -24.79 0.15
N LEU A 576 44.87 -25.02 0.42
CA LEU A 576 45.80 -25.81 -0.40
C LEU A 576 45.30 -27.22 -0.77
N GLY A 577 45.57 -27.60 -2.02
CA GLY A 577 45.42 -28.97 -2.55
C GLY A 577 43.99 -29.35 -2.95
N ARG A 578 43.06 -28.40 -3.03
CA ARG A 578 41.62 -28.68 -3.23
C ARG A 578 40.92 -27.63 -4.09
N THR A 579 39.72 -27.96 -4.55
CA THR A 579 38.81 -27.05 -5.26
C THR A 579 37.69 -26.58 -4.35
N TRP A 580 37.46 -25.27 -4.35
CA TRP A 580 36.52 -24.58 -3.48
C TRP A 580 35.43 -23.90 -4.32
N LEU A 581 34.17 -24.28 -4.09
CA LEU A 581 33.01 -23.59 -4.66
C LEU A 581 32.88 -22.22 -4.03
N THR A 582 32.67 -21.20 -4.86
CA THR A 582 32.56 -19.82 -4.40
C THR A 582 31.10 -19.37 -4.35
N THR A 583 30.69 -18.87 -3.19
CA THR A 583 29.41 -18.18 -3.01
C THR A 583 29.65 -16.82 -2.37
N VAL A 584 28.81 -15.84 -2.66
CA VAL A 584 28.93 -14.46 -2.14
C VAL A 584 27.65 -14.05 -1.42
N CYS A 585 27.80 -13.45 -0.24
CA CYS A 585 26.77 -12.69 0.44
C CYS A 585 27.04 -11.20 0.22
N LEU A 586 26.07 -10.51 -0.40
CA LEU A 586 26.20 -9.09 -0.76
C LEU A 586 25.82 -8.15 0.39
N THR A 587 25.22 -8.68 1.45
CA THR A 587 24.70 -7.93 2.61
C THR A 587 24.93 -8.78 3.87
N PRO A 588 26.19 -8.91 4.34
CA PRO A 588 26.54 -9.83 5.44
C PRO A 588 25.90 -9.45 6.78
N ASP A 589 25.61 -8.17 7.00
CA ASP A 589 24.99 -7.67 8.24
C ASP A 589 23.46 -7.75 8.21
N ALA A 590 22.86 -8.16 7.09
CA ALA A 590 21.42 -8.31 6.99
C ALA A 590 20.95 -9.58 7.73
N GLU A 591 19.82 -9.48 8.43
CA GLU A 591 19.18 -10.62 9.07
C GLU A 591 18.82 -11.69 8.03
N GLY A 592 19.26 -12.93 8.23
CA GLY A 592 19.06 -13.98 7.22
C GLY A 592 19.98 -13.90 5.99
N ALA A 593 21.19 -13.35 6.15
CA ALA A 593 22.26 -13.26 5.15
C ALA A 593 22.28 -14.42 4.13
N ARG A 594 22.07 -14.09 2.85
CA ARG A 594 21.94 -15.07 1.75
C ARG A 594 23.22 -15.18 0.95
N PHE A 595 23.60 -16.42 0.62
CA PHE A 595 24.75 -16.70 -0.22
C PHE A 595 24.32 -17.09 -1.63
N HIS A 596 24.88 -16.40 -2.62
CA HIS A 596 24.60 -16.60 -4.03
C HIS A 596 25.78 -17.30 -4.70
N PRO A 597 25.54 -18.37 -5.49
CA PRO A 597 26.62 -19.07 -6.16
C PRO A 597 27.22 -18.23 -7.29
N LEU A 598 28.55 -18.25 -7.39
CA LEU A 598 29.29 -17.72 -8.53
C LEU A 598 29.59 -18.85 -9.53
N PRO A 599 29.72 -18.57 -10.84
CA PRO A 599 29.88 -19.58 -11.87
C PRO A 599 31.30 -20.18 -11.94
N PHE A 600 32.17 -19.86 -10.99
CA PHE A 600 33.54 -20.35 -10.89
C PHE A 600 33.84 -20.94 -9.50
N ALA A 601 34.95 -21.66 -9.43
CA ALA A 601 35.54 -22.23 -8.24
C ALA A 601 37.04 -21.92 -8.22
N LEU A 602 37.66 -21.98 -7.04
CA LEU A 602 39.09 -21.75 -6.86
C LEU A 602 39.80 -23.09 -6.63
N HIS A 603 40.72 -23.45 -7.51
CA HIS A 603 41.63 -24.57 -7.30
C HIS A 603 42.96 -24.02 -6.77
N VAL A 604 43.27 -24.35 -5.52
CA VAL A 604 44.46 -23.82 -4.84
C VAL A 604 45.56 -24.89 -4.88
N ALA A 605 46.62 -24.62 -5.62
CA ALA A 605 47.80 -25.46 -5.76
C ALA A 605 49.02 -24.81 -5.08
N SER A 606 50.13 -25.54 -4.98
CA SER A 606 51.35 -25.05 -4.34
C SER A 606 52.03 -23.90 -5.09
N ASP A 607 51.72 -23.74 -6.38
CA ASP A 607 52.26 -22.73 -7.29
C ASP A 607 51.28 -21.57 -7.57
N GLY A 608 50.08 -21.58 -6.98
CA GLY A 608 49.12 -20.47 -7.08
C GLY A 608 47.65 -20.89 -7.00
N VAL A 609 46.77 -19.92 -7.25
CA VAL A 609 45.31 -20.12 -7.27
C VAL A 609 44.81 -20.06 -8.71
N LEU A 610 44.20 -21.13 -9.18
CA LEU A 610 43.58 -21.23 -10.50
C LEU A 610 42.07 -21.05 -10.41
N VAL A 611 41.52 -20.17 -11.23
CA VAL A 611 40.08 -20.02 -11.42
C VAL A 611 39.60 -21.09 -12.39
N VAL A 612 38.66 -21.94 -11.96
CA VAL A 612 38.08 -23.01 -12.78
C VAL A 612 36.56 -22.88 -12.83
N PRO A 613 35.87 -23.35 -13.89
CA PRO A 613 34.41 -23.35 -13.91
C PRO A 613 33.83 -24.13 -12.71
N ALA A 614 32.76 -23.62 -12.11
CA ALA A 614 32.12 -24.31 -10.99
C ALA A 614 31.60 -25.69 -11.46
N PRO A 615 31.98 -26.80 -10.81
CA PRO A 615 31.50 -28.12 -11.19
C PRO A 615 29.97 -28.17 -11.03
N GLN A 616 29.27 -28.45 -12.13
CA GLN A 616 27.81 -28.53 -12.08
C GLN A 616 27.39 -29.69 -11.17
N PRO A 617 26.38 -29.49 -10.29
CA PRO A 617 25.89 -30.57 -9.45
C PRO A 617 25.45 -31.75 -10.33
N ALA A 618 25.72 -32.97 -9.87
CA ALA A 618 25.48 -34.22 -10.61
C ALA A 618 24.02 -34.47 -11.08
N GLY A 619 23.09 -33.53 -10.83
CA GLY A 619 21.69 -33.53 -11.26
C GLY A 619 21.48 -33.40 -12.78
N VAL A 620 22.42 -32.84 -13.55
CA VAL A 620 22.30 -32.78 -15.03
C VAL A 620 22.29 -34.19 -15.65
N ARG A 621 22.96 -35.17 -15.02
CA ARG A 621 22.84 -36.58 -15.40
C ARG A 621 21.44 -37.17 -15.11
N ARG A 622 20.69 -36.64 -14.13
CA ARG A 622 19.29 -37.06 -13.86
C ARG A 622 18.32 -36.50 -14.88
N LEU A 623 18.50 -35.26 -15.33
CA LEU A 623 17.67 -34.66 -16.39
C LEU A 623 17.92 -35.35 -17.74
N ALA A 624 19.19 -35.59 -18.08
CA ALA A 624 19.56 -36.36 -19.28
C ALA A 624 19.02 -37.81 -19.24
N ARG A 625 18.96 -38.45 -18.06
CA ARG A 625 18.32 -39.77 -17.88
C ARG A 625 16.79 -39.72 -17.97
N ARG A 626 16.13 -38.66 -17.48
CA ARG A 626 14.67 -38.46 -17.62
C ARG A 626 14.27 -38.22 -19.07
N VAL A 627 15.03 -37.37 -19.78
CA VAL A 627 14.83 -37.11 -21.22
C VAL A 627 15.10 -38.38 -22.04
N ARG A 628 16.16 -39.14 -21.75
CA ARG A 628 16.38 -40.47 -22.37
C ARG A 628 15.24 -41.45 -22.09
N ARG A 629 14.69 -41.51 -20.87
CA ARG A 629 13.55 -42.39 -20.54
C ARG A 629 12.24 -41.96 -21.21
N ALA A 630 12.01 -40.66 -21.37
CA ALA A 630 10.85 -40.14 -22.11
C ALA A 630 10.96 -40.44 -23.61
N LEU A 631 12.13 -40.25 -24.22
CA LEU A 631 12.40 -40.64 -25.61
C LEU A 631 12.29 -42.16 -25.82
N TYR A 632 12.75 -42.98 -24.87
CA TYR A 632 12.63 -44.45 -24.97
C TYR A 632 11.18 -44.94 -24.88
N ARG A 633 10.32 -44.28 -24.08
CA ARG A 633 8.88 -44.58 -24.02
C ARG A 633 8.12 -44.14 -25.28
N ALA A 634 8.49 -43.00 -25.86
CA ALA A 634 7.92 -42.52 -27.12
C ALA A 634 8.33 -43.40 -28.33
N LEU A 635 9.54 -44.00 -28.30
CA LEU A 635 9.99 -44.94 -29.33
C LEU A 635 9.35 -46.33 -29.19
N GLN A 636 8.96 -46.76 -27.98
CA GLN A 636 8.21 -48.01 -27.76
C GLN A 636 6.73 -47.92 -28.16
N SER A 637 6.15 -46.71 -28.27
CA SER A 637 4.77 -46.52 -28.75
C SER A 637 4.64 -46.48 -30.29
N ILE A 638 5.75 -46.58 -31.04
CA ILE A 638 5.77 -46.46 -32.51
C ILE A 638 6.10 -47.81 -33.19
N THR A 639 6.30 -48.89 -32.44
CA THR A 639 6.49 -50.23 -33.03
C THR A 639 5.14 -50.97 -33.15
N PRO A 640 4.64 -51.27 -34.37
CA PRO A 640 3.40 -52.03 -34.52
C PRO A 640 3.65 -53.49 -34.15
N ARG A 641 2.84 -54.04 -33.22
CA ARG A 641 2.77 -55.48 -32.96
C ARG A 641 2.44 -56.20 -34.28
N ARG A 642 3.38 -56.97 -34.81
CA ARG A 642 3.12 -57.94 -35.89
C ARG A 642 2.48 -59.19 -35.26
N LYS A 643 1.27 -59.48 -35.77
CA LYS A 643 0.46 -60.72 -35.74
C LYS A 643 0.42 -61.52 -34.44
#